data_AF-A0A3Q7G9W8-F1
#
_entry.id   AF-A0A3Q7G9W8-F1
#
_cell.length_a   1.000
_cell.length_b   1.000
_cell.length_c   1.000
_cell.angle_alpha   90.00
_cell.angle_beta   90.00
_cell.angle_gamma   90.00
#
_symmetry.space_group_name_H-M   'P 1'
#
loop_
_entity.id
_entity.type
_entity.pdbx_description
1 polymer ?
#
loop_
_entity_poly.entity_id
_entity_poly.type
_entity_poly.pdbx_seq_one_letter_code
_entity_poly.pdbx_strand_id
1 'polypeptide(L)'
;MNISLKKKEKIPIPTMPSLGEKCCYNNHLGCFFCIMKETNSSIRSNGIKNYFKKMHLIDEDQELVLVLSGLWTMAMSQPNDKELPSLGIFECMASLINKGINQKSWLQKDQNIYIPYYASHIIGSYTMNNVEFAIKALDCGVLVPLLDLLRGNMTWVEQRVAIRAIGHLASYEKTFKSVAIYEEEIVKLAMNLASTCLDVVYKEFVGVKDLNMRLKYHCDLLTRGVGGLEMENSKAEEWASQLQCWSLHLLNCFAIKQRCLNIICEQSFLKELSEMWGGLANDSSPGGVGLIRVLCYNKDGRRCIAESKDVIKNLCNLARSSDDWQYMGIDCLLLLLADSGTRYKVLQVASMCLVDLIELRTLGGRSNVGNTITRTLLSDFKQRKVKIKNTGVQQVLEEIWGLKVDRKKREQNMSDEKLEEKRVMVSLMKQQGNNSFWLGKIEEAMMKYSEALELCPLRFRKERIVLYSNRAQCKLLLGEANDAISDTTKALSLSSPTNSHAKSLWRRSQAYDMKGLAKESLMDCIMFVNCCFKMDHTSLSSSSSMKKNMRIPYYAVRMINKQMESTWLFKNAQLKTFVDLSEKTNQPHDDMRATRILLQKKGFIKGLSSISEEPQLIEKGEFSRRNHEIKDREKQKNEFTQSV
;
A
#
# COMPACT_ATOMS: atom_id res chain seq x y z
N MET A 1 -8.26 11.45 -12.46
CA MET A 1 -7.44 12.33 -13.29
C MET A 1 -6.87 11.48 -14.40
N ASN A 2 -6.79 11.97 -15.64
CA ASN A 2 -5.55 11.76 -16.38
C ASN A 2 -4.48 12.37 -15.46
N ILE A 3 -3.87 11.52 -14.63
CA ILE A 3 -2.55 11.83 -14.10
C ILE A 3 -1.72 11.77 -15.36
N SER A 4 -1.73 12.90 -16.08
CA SER A 4 -0.63 13.27 -16.94
C SER A 4 0.57 12.82 -16.17
N LEU A 5 1.31 11.90 -16.79
CA LEU A 5 2.67 11.58 -16.43
C LEU A 5 3.35 12.94 -16.26
N LYS A 6 3.29 13.51 -15.05
CA LYS A 6 4.37 14.29 -14.53
C LYS A 6 5.48 13.27 -14.59
N LYS A 7 6.19 13.30 -15.73
CA LYS A 7 7.58 12.88 -15.84
C LYS A 7 8.11 13.09 -14.44
N LYS A 8 8.56 12.00 -13.80
CA LYS A 8 9.43 12.08 -12.63
C LYS A 8 10.20 13.37 -12.84
N GLU A 9 9.93 14.40 -12.03
CA GLU A 9 10.79 15.57 -12.08
C GLU A 9 12.15 14.93 -11.91
N LYS A 10 12.95 15.02 -12.99
CA LYS A 10 14.34 14.62 -12.91
C LYS A 10 14.84 15.52 -11.81
N ILE A 11 14.94 14.98 -10.60
CA ILE A 11 15.79 15.54 -9.56
C ILE A 11 17.05 15.88 -10.34
N PRO A 12 17.44 17.16 -10.43
CA PRO A 12 18.55 17.54 -11.26
C PRO A 12 19.69 16.61 -10.89
N ILE A 13 20.17 15.85 -11.89
CA ILE A 13 21.38 15.06 -11.76
C ILE A 13 22.39 16.04 -11.16
N PRO A 14 23.00 15.74 -10.01
CA PRO A 14 23.94 16.66 -9.41
C PRO A 14 25.02 16.89 -10.45
N THR A 15 25.07 18.10 -11.01
CA THR A 15 26.33 18.62 -11.52
C THR A 15 27.24 18.54 -10.31
N MET A 16 28.32 17.75 -10.42
CA MET A 16 29.43 17.77 -9.48
C MET A 16 29.65 19.23 -9.07
N PRO A 17 29.75 19.55 -7.77
CA PRO A 17 30.22 20.87 -7.37
C PRO A 17 31.49 21.12 -8.17
N SER A 18 31.58 22.26 -8.86
CA SER A 18 32.84 22.67 -9.46
C SER A 18 33.83 22.85 -8.30
N LEU A 19 34.57 21.77 -8.00
CA LEU A 19 35.61 21.77 -6.99
C LEU A 19 36.69 22.73 -7.47
N GLY A 20 36.72 23.92 -6.87
CA GLY A 20 37.94 24.72 -6.85
C GLY A 20 39.08 23.86 -6.30
N GLU A 21 40.28 24.07 -6.86
CA GLU A 21 41.51 23.28 -6.75
C GLU A 21 42.12 23.13 -5.33
N LYS A 22 41.33 23.25 -4.25
CA LYS A 22 41.80 23.22 -2.86
C LYS A 22 41.67 21.86 -2.16
N CYS A 23 41.56 20.74 -2.86
CA CYS A 23 41.27 19.42 -2.25
C CYS A 23 42.51 18.56 -1.90
N CYS A 24 43.73 19.08 -2.03
CA CYS A 24 44.94 18.24 -2.03
C CYS A 24 45.94 18.58 -0.92
N TYR A 25 45.57 18.60 0.36
CA TYR A 25 46.58 18.50 1.42
C TYR A 25 46.09 17.71 2.64
N ASN A 26 46.88 16.68 2.99
CA ASN A 26 46.87 15.84 4.19
C ASN A 26 45.82 14.72 4.31
N ASN A 27 45.97 13.65 3.52
CA ASN A 27 45.43 12.35 3.89
C ASN A 27 46.48 11.25 3.64
N HIS A 28 46.73 10.36 4.62
CA HIS A 28 47.76 9.30 4.55
C HIS A 28 47.53 8.26 3.43
N LEU A 29 46.33 8.23 2.84
CA LEU A 29 45.96 7.37 1.70
C LEU A 29 45.92 8.10 0.34
N GLY A 30 46.04 9.44 0.32
CA GLY A 30 45.69 10.26 -0.85
C GLY A 30 44.16 10.45 -1.02
N CYS A 31 43.76 11.47 -1.78
CA CYS A 31 42.35 11.79 -2.02
C CYS A 31 41.68 10.74 -2.92
N PHE A 32 40.61 10.10 -2.43
CA PHE A 32 39.86 9.09 -3.20
C PHE A 32 39.36 9.63 -4.55
N PHE A 33 38.89 10.88 -4.58
CA PHE A 33 38.37 11.49 -5.81
C PHE A 33 39.48 11.78 -6.84
N CYS A 34 40.72 12.02 -6.40
CA CYS A 34 41.87 12.10 -7.30
C CYS A 34 42.19 10.74 -7.91
N ILE A 35 42.17 9.67 -7.09
CA ILE A 35 42.35 8.30 -7.59
C ILE A 35 41.27 7.98 -8.64
N MET A 36 40.01 8.31 -8.38
CA MET A 36 38.90 8.08 -9.32
C MET A 36 39.04 8.85 -10.64
N LYS A 37 39.70 10.03 -10.63
CA LYS A 37 39.95 10.85 -11.82
C LYS A 37 41.17 10.38 -12.62
N GLU A 38 41.94 9.41 -12.13
CA GLU A 38 43.08 8.86 -12.84
C GLU A 38 42.65 8.25 -14.18
N THR A 39 43.30 8.70 -15.25
CA THR A 39 43.02 8.32 -16.63
C THR A 39 43.58 6.94 -16.95
N ASN A 40 44.70 6.56 -16.30
CA ASN A 40 45.27 5.23 -16.45
C ASN A 40 44.50 4.20 -15.61
N SER A 41 43.76 3.33 -16.29
CA SER A 41 42.91 2.29 -15.66
C SER A 41 43.66 1.37 -14.68
N SER A 42 44.92 1.02 -14.98
CA SER A 42 45.73 0.15 -14.11
C SER A 42 46.14 0.86 -12.82
N ILE A 43 46.60 2.11 -12.93
CA ILE A 43 46.97 2.95 -11.79
C ILE A 43 45.74 3.23 -10.93
N ARG A 44 44.61 3.61 -11.55
CA ARG A 44 43.33 3.81 -10.88
C ARG A 44 42.88 2.58 -10.11
N SER A 45 42.84 1.43 -10.78
CA SER A 45 42.40 0.16 -10.17
C SER A 45 43.26 -0.22 -8.97
N ASN A 46 44.59 -0.10 -9.09
CA ASN A 46 45.51 -0.38 -8.00
C ASN A 46 45.35 0.62 -6.84
N GLY A 47 45.15 1.91 -7.16
CA GLY A 47 44.86 2.97 -6.19
C GLY A 47 43.59 2.69 -5.40
N ILE A 48 42.48 2.39 -6.08
CA ILE A 48 41.18 2.05 -5.44
C ILE A 48 41.32 0.81 -4.57
N LYS A 49 41.98 -0.25 -5.07
CA LYS A 49 42.18 -1.50 -4.31
C LYS A 49 42.97 -1.26 -3.03
N ASN A 50 44.05 -0.48 -3.11
CA ASN A 50 44.84 -0.11 -1.94
C ASN A 50 44.05 0.80 -0.98
N TYR A 51 43.22 1.69 -1.53
CA TYR A 51 42.37 2.55 -0.74
C TYR A 51 41.36 1.73 0.07
N PHE A 52 40.61 0.82 -0.56
CA PHE A 52 39.65 -0.06 0.11
C PHE A 52 40.28 -0.97 1.17
N LYS A 53 41.51 -1.46 0.95
CA LYS A 53 42.23 -2.25 1.95
C LYS A 53 42.57 -1.48 3.22
N LYS A 54 42.84 -0.17 3.12
CA LYS A 54 43.30 0.65 4.24
C LYS A 54 42.22 1.53 4.84
N MET A 55 41.11 1.76 4.13
CA MET A 55 40.04 2.69 4.51
C MET A 55 39.50 2.46 5.92
N HIS A 56 39.29 1.21 6.34
CA HIS A 56 38.80 0.88 7.67
C HIS A 56 39.85 1.04 8.79
N LEU A 57 41.14 1.12 8.44
CA LEU A 57 42.25 1.26 9.40
C LEU A 57 42.50 2.72 9.81
N ILE A 58 41.80 3.69 9.19
CA ILE A 58 42.02 5.11 9.43
C ILE A 58 41.11 5.59 10.58
N ASP A 59 41.70 6.30 11.53
CA ASP A 59 41.01 6.85 12.71
C ASP A 59 40.76 8.35 12.63
N GLU A 60 41.36 9.07 11.66
CA GLU A 60 41.36 10.54 11.60
C GLU A 60 40.96 11.13 10.24
N ASP A 61 40.13 10.43 9.47
CA ASP A 61 39.69 10.92 8.15
C ASP A 61 38.31 11.58 8.20
N GLN A 62 38.29 12.91 8.20
CA GLN A 62 37.05 13.71 8.16
C GLN A 62 36.31 13.62 6.82
N GLU A 63 36.95 13.12 5.75
CA GLU A 63 36.35 12.99 4.42
C GLU A 63 35.69 11.63 4.18
N LEU A 64 35.77 10.70 5.14
CA LEU A 64 35.34 9.31 4.95
C LEU A 64 33.85 9.20 4.57
N VAL A 65 33.00 10.02 5.16
CA VAL A 65 31.56 10.08 4.84
C VAL A 65 31.31 10.65 3.44
N LEU A 66 32.08 11.66 3.03
CA LEU A 66 32.00 12.23 1.68
C LEU A 66 32.32 11.16 0.63
N VAL A 67 33.38 10.37 0.88
CA VAL A 67 33.77 9.25 0.02
C VAL A 67 32.66 8.20 -0.05
N LEU A 68 32.11 7.78 1.08
CA LEU A 68 31.03 6.79 1.12
C LEU A 68 29.74 7.27 0.45
N SER A 69 29.38 8.55 0.61
CA SER A 69 28.26 9.16 -0.09
C SER A 69 28.48 9.15 -1.61
N GLY A 70 29.70 9.42 -2.07
CA GLY A 70 30.11 9.30 -3.47
C GLY A 70 29.99 7.86 -3.99
N LEU A 71 30.54 6.89 -3.26
CA LEU A 71 30.47 5.46 -3.58
C LEU A 71 29.04 4.95 -3.66
N TRP A 72 28.18 5.37 -2.73
CA TRP A 72 26.75 5.04 -2.77
C TRP A 72 26.06 5.61 -4.01
N THR A 73 26.37 6.86 -4.37
CA THR A 73 25.84 7.49 -5.59
C THR A 73 26.25 6.71 -6.84
N MET A 74 27.50 6.23 -6.90
CA MET A 74 27.99 5.37 -7.97
C MET A 74 27.26 4.02 -8.00
N ALA A 75 27.13 3.35 -6.84
CA ALA A 75 26.42 2.08 -6.71
C ALA A 75 24.96 2.17 -7.16
N MET A 76 24.30 3.31 -6.92
CA MET A 76 22.92 3.53 -7.37
C MET A 76 22.81 3.90 -8.85
N SER A 77 23.78 4.62 -9.38
CA SER A 77 23.78 5.05 -10.78
C SER A 77 24.20 3.93 -11.73
N GLN A 78 25.15 3.09 -11.30
CA GLN A 78 25.73 2.00 -12.09
C GLN A 78 25.85 0.71 -11.25
N PRO A 79 24.72 0.11 -10.81
CA PRO A 79 24.73 -1.05 -9.92
C PRO A 79 25.32 -2.32 -10.54
N ASN A 80 25.46 -2.36 -11.86
CA ASN A 80 26.03 -3.48 -12.61
C ASN A 80 27.50 -3.27 -12.98
N ASP A 81 28.08 -2.11 -12.65
CA ASP A 81 29.50 -1.86 -12.88
C ASP A 81 30.34 -2.76 -11.97
N LYS A 82 31.31 -3.44 -12.60
CA LYS A 82 32.18 -4.43 -11.96
C LYS A 82 33.43 -3.81 -11.36
N GLU A 83 33.80 -2.57 -11.70
CA GLU A 83 35.06 -1.96 -11.26
C GLU A 83 35.19 -2.03 -9.73
N LEU A 84 34.31 -1.34 -8.99
CA LEU A 84 34.39 -1.30 -7.52
C LEU A 84 34.16 -2.67 -6.83
N PRO A 85 33.16 -3.48 -7.23
CA PRO A 85 33.02 -4.86 -6.75
C PRO A 85 34.26 -5.72 -6.99
N SER A 86 34.94 -5.57 -8.13
CA SER A 86 36.16 -6.34 -8.44
C SER A 86 37.34 -5.96 -7.53
N LEU A 87 37.38 -4.71 -7.08
CA LEU A 87 38.51 -4.11 -6.35
C LEU A 87 38.41 -4.20 -4.81
N GLY A 88 37.37 -4.84 -4.27
CA GLY A 88 37.28 -5.14 -2.83
C GLY A 88 36.33 -4.25 -2.03
N ILE A 89 35.36 -3.59 -2.68
CA ILE A 89 34.39 -2.73 -1.98
C ILE A 89 33.61 -3.48 -0.89
N PHE A 90 33.22 -4.75 -1.11
CA PHE A 90 32.43 -5.53 -0.15
C PHE A 90 33.18 -5.80 1.15
N GLU A 91 34.43 -6.25 1.07
CA GLU A 91 35.30 -6.47 2.23
C GLU A 91 35.54 -5.17 3.01
N CYS A 92 35.75 -4.07 2.29
CA CYS A 92 35.87 -2.74 2.90
C CYS A 92 34.59 -2.32 3.65
N MET A 93 33.41 -2.44 3.01
CA MET A 93 32.14 -2.07 3.64
C MET A 93 31.82 -2.95 4.85
N ALA A 94 32.07 -4.27 4.77
CA ALA A 94 31.91 -5.19 5.89
C ALA A 94 32.80 -4.78 7.08
N SER A 95 34.06 -4.45 6.81
CA SER A 95 35.03 -4.02 7.82
C SER A 95 34.62 -2.69 8.48
N LEU A 96 34.11 -1.74 7.70
CA LEU A 96 33.62 -0.45 8.21
C LEU A 96 32.38 -0.62 9.11
N ILE A 97 31.43 -1.48 8.73
CA ILE A 97 30.28 -1.80 9.59
C ILE A 97 30.76 -2.43 10.90
N ASN A 98 31.65 -3.43 10.81
CA ASN A 98 32.19 -4.10 11.99
C ASN A 98 32.95 -3.14 12.93
N LYS A 99 33.74 -2.21 12.36
CA LYS A 99 34.42 -1.17 13.13
C LYS A 99 33.41 -0.24 13.82
N GLY A 100 32.39 0.22 13.10
CA GLY A 100 31.35 1.09 13.65
C GLY A 100 30.60 0.46 14.82
N ILE A 101 30.30 -0.84 14.75
CA ILE A 101 29.59 -1.57 15.80
C ILE A 101 30.48 -1.80 17.03
N ASN A 102 31.74 -2.20 16.82
CA ASN A 102 32.62 -2.64 17.92
C ASN A 102 33.43 -1.51 18.56
N GLN A 103 33.62 -0.38 17.89
CA GLN A 103 34.44 0.74 18.37
C GLN A 103 33.61 2.01 18.58
N LYS A 104 32.93 2.11 19.74
CA LYS A 104 32.07 3.26 20.07
C LYS A 104 32.79 4.60 20.03
N SER A 105 34.05 4.67 20.50
CA SER A 105 34.86 5.90 20.48
C SER A 105 35.13 6.38 19.05
N TRP A 106 35.40 5.46 18.13
CA TRP A 106 35.57 5.77 16.71
C TRP A 106 34.26 6.22 16.08
N LEU A 107 33.16 5.52 16.36
CA LEU A 107 31.83 5.85 15.81
C LEU A 107 31.34 7.25 16.24
N GLN A 108 31.67 7.67 17.46
CA GLN A 108 31.29 8.98 18.01
C GLN A 108 32.17 10.14 17.49
N LYS A 109 33.27 9.85 16.80
CA LYS A 109 34.18 10.85 16.27
C LYS A 109 33.66 11.43 14.94
N ASP A 110 33.73 12.75 14.79
CA ASP A 110 33.37 13.49 13.58
C ASP A 110 32.01 13.07 13.00
N GLN A 111 31.99 12.56 11.75
CA GLN A 111 30.79 12.06 11.07
C GLN A 111 30.77 10.52 10.98
N ASN A 112 31.54 9.80 11.79
CA ASN A 112 31.63 8.35 11.65
C ASN A 112 30.31 7.63 11.92
N ILE A 113 29.38 8.26 12.64
CA ILE A 113 28.04 7.73 12.90
C ILE A 113 27.24 7.39 11.63
N TYR A 114 27.52 8.05 10.49
CA TYR A 114 26.84 7.80 9.22
C TYR A 114 27.42 6.61 8.44
N ILE A 115 28.61 6.12 8.82
CA ILE A 115 29.37 5.15 8.03
C ILE A 115 28.65 3.80 7.89
N PRO A 116 28.15 3.16 8.97
CA PRO A 116 27.47 1.86 8.86
C PRO A 116 26.22 1.91 7.98
N TYR A 117 25.53 3.05 7.98
CA TYR A 117 24.39 3.31 7.10
C TYR A 117 24.80 3.30 5.62
N TYR A 118 25.80 4.10 5.23
CA TYR A 118 26.25 4.15 3.84
C TYR A 118 26.86 2.82 3.37
N ALA A 119 27.66 2.19 4.21
CA ALA A 119 28.30 0.91 3.90
C ALA A 119 27.26 -0.19 3.59
N SER A 120 26.22 -0.29 4.42
CA SER A 120 25.12 -1.24 4.21
C SER A 120 24.32 -0.93 2.94
N HIS A 121 24.10 0.36 2.66
CA HIS A 121 23.43 0.81 1.44
C HIS A 121 24.22 0.47 0.18
N ILE A 122 25.54 0.63 0.19
CA ILE A 122 26.44 0.29 -0.92
C ILE A 122 26.35 -1.21 -1.20
N ILE A 123 26.46 -2.05 -0.16
CA ILE A 123 26.33 -3.51 -0.29
C ILE A 123 24.98 -3.85 -0.95
N GLY A 124 23.88 -3.39 -0.36
CA GLY A 124 22.54 -3.67 -0.88
C GLY A 124 22.31 -3.17 -2.31
N SER A 125 22.95 -2.07 -2.70
CA SER A 125 22.82 -1.47 -4.04
C SER A 125 23.49 -2.30 -5.12
N TYR A 126 24.69 -2.82 -4.87
CA TYR A 126 25.37 -3.70 -5.83
C TYR A 126 24.73 -5.09 -5.89
N THR A 127 24.21 -5.59 -4.77
CA THR A 127 23.63 -6.95 -4.74
C THR A 127 22.20 -7.02 -5.23
N MET A 128 21.53 -5.91 -5.55
CA MET A 128 20.07 -5.93 -5.82
C MET A 128 19.68 -6.62 -7.13
N ASN A 129 20.51 -6.54 -8.17
CA ASN A 129 20.18 -7.02 -9.52
C ASN A 129 21.24 -7.95 -10.12
N ASN A 130 22.28 -8.31 -9.36
CA ASN A 130 23.39 -9.11 -9.86
C ASN A 130 23.76 -10.22 -8.87
N VAL A 131 23.43 -11.46 -9.24
CA VAL A 131 23.69 -12.65 -8.43
C VAL A 131 25.18 -12.89 -8.19
N GLU A 132 26.04 -12.57 -9.16
CA GLU A 132 27.50 -12.76 -9.02
C GLU A 132 28.09 -11.77 -8.00
N PHE A 133 27.52 -10.56 -7.92
CA PHE A 133 27.87 -9.60 -6.86
C PHE A 133 27.35 -10.04 -5.50
N ALA A 134 26.16 -10.62 -5.43
CA ALA A 134 25.63 -11.18 -4.18
C ALA A 134 26.48 -12.35 -3.66
N ILE A 135 26.94 -13.26 -4.54
CA ILE A 135 27.88 -14.33 -4.19
C ILE A 135 29.18 -13.72 -3.66
N LYS A 136 29.79 -12.81 -4.43
CA LYS A 136 31.05 -12.17 -4.02
C LYS A 136 30.92 -11.43 -2.68
N ALA A 137 29.80 -10.75 -2.44
CA ALA A 137 29.57 -10.07 -1.18
C ALA A 137 29.56 -11.05 0.00
N LEU A 138 28.90 -12.21 -0.15
CA LEU A 138 28.91 -13.27 0.86
C LEU A 138 30.30 -13.86 1.08
N ASP A 139 31.06 -14.10 0.01
CA ASP A 139 32.45 -14.59 0.11
C ASP A 139 33.35 -13.58 0.86
N CYS A 140 33.04 -12.29 0.76
CA CYS A 140 33.68 -11.22 1.53
C CYS A 140 33.16 -11.06 2.97
N GLY A 141 32.27 -11.93 3.45
CA GLY A 141 31.81 -11.95 4.84
C GLY A 141 30.84 -10.85 5.23
N VAL A 142 30.11 -10.23 4.28
CA VAL A 142 29.19 -9.11 4.59
C VAL A 142 28.01 -9.48 5.48
N LEU A 143 27.64 -10.77 5.55
CA LEU A 143 26.39 -11.19 6.20
C LEU A 143 26.40 -10.94 7.70
N VAL A 144 27.50 -11.27 8.40
CA VAL A 144 27.57 -11.13 9.88
C VAL A 144 27.46 -9.67 10.31
N PRO A 145 28.23 -8.71 9.75
CA PRO A 145 28.07 -7.29 10.09
C PRO A 145 26.66 -6.74 9.78
N LEU A 146 26.02 -7.20 8.70
CA LEU A 146 24.64 -6.82 8.39
C LEU A 146 23.65 -7.39 9.42
N LEU A 147 23.87 -8.62 9.90
CA LEU A 147 23.06 -9.21 10.96
C LEU A 147 23.23 -8.46 12.28
N ASP A 148 24.43 -7.99 12.62
CA ASP A 148 24.66 -7.18 13.81
C ASP A 148 23.88 -5.86 13.78
N LEU A 149 23.80 -5.20 12.61
CA LEU A 149 22.91 -4.06 12.45
C LEU A 149 21.44 -4.45 12.59
N LEU A 150 21.03 -5.59 12.01
CA LEU A 150 19.66 -6.09 12.09
C LEU A 150 19.22 -6.40 13.53
N ARG A 151 20.14 -6.92 14.36
CA ARG A 151 19.94 -7.17 15.81
C ARG A 151 19.63 -5.90 16.62
N GLY A 152 19.85 -4.72 16.05
CA GLY A 152 19.65 -3.45 16.75
C GLY A 152 20.89 -2.98 17.51
N ASN A 153 22.08 -3.37 17.08
CA ASN A 153 23.33 -2.81 17.62
C ASN A 153 23.48 -1.31 17.28
N MET A 154 22.66 -0.82 16.34
CA MET A 154 22.46 0.59 16.03
C MET A 154 20.95 0.87 15.92
N THR A 155 20.54 1.96 15.27
CA THR A 155 19.14 2.42 15.26
C THR A 155 18.32 1.79 14.14
N TRP A 156 17.01 2.09 14.13
CA TRP A 156 16.09 1.70 13.07
C TRP A 156 16.53 2.16 11.67
N VAL A 157 17.33 3.23 11.58
CA VAL A 157 17.90 3.74 10.32
C VAL A 157 18.86 2.71 9.71
N GLU A 158 19.75 2.13 10.51
CA GLU A 158 20.69 1.10 10.08
C GLU A 158 19.99 -0.25 9.86
N GLN A 159 19.01 -0.61 10.71
CA GLN A 159 18.21 -1.81 10.53
C GLN A 159 17.49 -1.83 9.17
N ARG A 160 16.95 -0.69 8.73
CA ARG A 160 16.27 -0.56 7.43
C ARG A 160 17.18 -0.91 6.25
N VAL A 161 18.43 -0.49 6.30
CA VAL A 161 19.37 -0.68 5.18
C VAL A 161 20.01 -2.06 5.23
N ALA A 162 20.24 -2.57 6.44
CA ALA A 162 20.71 -3.93 6.67
C ALA A 162 19.69 -4.97 6.20
N ILE A 163 18.42 -4.83 6.59
CA ILE A 163 17.37 -5.78 6.19
C ILE A 163 17.13 -5.77 4.68
N ARG A 164 17.25 -4.60 4.03
CA ARG A 164 17.21 -4.49 2.57
C ARG A 164 18.36 -5.27 1.92
N ALA A 165 19.61 -5.06 2.39
CA ALA A 165 20.77 -5.76 1.86
C ALA A 165 20.65 -7.28 2.04
N ILE A 166 20.26 -7.74 3.23
CA ILE A 166 20.00 -9.16 3.51
C ILE A 166 18.87 -9.70 2.63
N GLY A 167 17.80 -8.93 2.42
CA GLY A 167 16.71 -9.26 1.49
C GLY A 167 17.21 -9.55 0.07
N HIS A 168 18.08 -8.69 -0.47
CA HIS A 168 18.71 -8.93 -1.76
C HIS A 168 19.56 -10.20 -1.77
N LEU A 169 20.38 -10.42 -0.74
CA LEU A 169 21.18 -11.64 -0.60
C LEU A 169 20.32 -12.91 -0.48
N ALA A 170 19.15 -12.84 0.17
CA ALA A 170 18.23 -13.96 0.34
C ALA A 170 17.39 -14.25 -0.92
N SER A 171 17.26 -13.28 -1.82
CA SER A 171 16.39 -13.38 -3.00
C SER A 171 16.89 -14.42 -4.03
N TYR A 172 18.20 -14.57 -4.20
CA TYR A 172 18.77 -15.51 -5.17
C TYR A 172 18.91 -16.93 -4.61
N GLU A 173 18.69 -17.92 -5.45
CA GLU A 173 18.86 -19.32 -5.09
C GLU A 173 20.30 -19.70 -4.74
N LYS A 174 21.28 -19.17 -5.48
CA LYS A 174 22.71 -19.45 -5.27
C LYS A 174 23.22 -18.97 -3.91
N THR A 175 22.74 -17.82 -3.44
CA THR A 175 23.21 -17.16 -2.20
C THR A 175 22.37 -17.52 -0.98
N PHE A 176 21.13 -17.99 -1.18
CA PHE A 176 20.21 -18.30 -0.09
C PHE A 176 20.76 -19.34 0.89
N LYS A 177 21.53 -20.34 0.42
CA LYS A 177 22.10 -21.37 1.30
C LYS A 177 22.97 -20.77 2.41
N SER A 178 23.78 -19.75 2.09
CA SER A 178 24.63 -19.06 3.07
C SER A 178 23.81 -18.21 4.04
N VAL A 179 22.74 -17.56 3.55
CA VAL A 179 21.81 -16.79 4.40
C VAL A 179 21.02 -17.71 5.34
N ALA A 180 20.59 -18.88 4.85
CA ALA A 180 19.80 -19.84 5.59
C ALA A 180 20.54 -20.51 6.76
N ILE A 181 21.86 -20.34 6.87
CA ILE A 181 22.64 -20.75 8.06
C ILE A 181 22.08 -20.06 9.33
N TYR A 182 21.59 -18.82 9.18
CA TYR A 182 21.03 -18.02 10.27
C TYR A 182 19.50 -17.92 10.20
N GLU A 183 18.82 -18.91 9.60
CA GLU A 183 17.40 -18.77 9.23
C GLU A 183 16.46 -18.46 10.39
N GLU A 184 16.57 -19.15 11.53
CA GLU A 184 15.67 -18.91 12.66
C GLU A 184 15.85 -17.51 13.24
N GLU A 185 17.09 -17.07 13.37
CA GLU A 185 17.44 -15.74 13.88
C GLU A 185 16.92 -14.66 12.93
N ILE A 186 17.23 -14.78 11.63
CA ILE A 186 16.81 -13.82 10.61
C ILE A 186 15.29 -13.69 10.58
N VAL A 187 14.58 -14.83 10.59
CA VAL A 187 13.12 -14.84 10.53
C VAL A 187 12.52 -14.19 11.77
N LYS A 188 13.03 -14.51 12.98
CA LYS A 188 12.57 -13.87 14.23
C LYS A 188 12.82 -12.35 14.23
N LEU A 189 14.00 -11.92 13.81
CA LEU A 189 14.34 -10.49 13.70
C LEU A 189 13.45 -9.78 12.68
N ALA A 190 13.24 -10.37 11.51
CA ALA A 190 12.40 -9.78 10.47
C ALA A 190 10.91 -9.73 10.87
N MET A 191 10.39 -10.76 11.56
CA MET A 191 9.03 -10.73 12.13
C MET A 191 8.91 -9.62 13.17
N ASN A 192 9.85 -9.54 14.12
CA ASN A 192 9.86 -8.50 15.14
C ASN A 192 9.91 -7.10 14.52
N LEU A 193 10.77 -6.88 13.52
CA LEU A 193 10.85 -5.60 12.82
C LEU A 193 9.56 -5.27 12.07
N ALA A 194 8.97 -6.23 11.34
CA ALA A 194 7.71 -6.01 10.64
C ALA A 194 6.59 -5.58 11.60
N SER A 195 6.56 -6.15 12.81
CA SER A 195 5.55 -5.86 13.83
C SER A 195 5.79 -4.56 14.61
N THR A 196 7.05 -4.21 14.89
CA THR A 196 7.39 -3.15 15.86
C THR A 196 7.98 -1.89 15.25
N CYS A 197 8.43 -1.90 13.98
CA CYS A 197 9.17 -0.78 13.40
C CYS A 197 8.38 0.54 13.43
N LEU A 198 7.06 0.50 13.24
CA LEU A 198 6.23 1.70 13.28
C LEU A 198 6.16 2.30 14.68
N ASP A 199 6.08 1.45 15.71
CA ASP A 199 6.10 1.89 17.10
C ASP A 199 7.46 2.51 17.47
N VAL A 200 8.56 1.87 17.04
CA VAL A 200 9.94 2.35 17.27
C VAL A 200 10.15 3.71 16.62
N VAL A 201 9.89 3.85 15.31
CA VAL A 201 10.10 5.12 14.59
C VAL A 201 9.20 6.23 15.15
N TYR A 202 7.97 5.90 15.54
CA TYR A 202 7.12 6.88 16.19
C TYR A 202 7.69 7.34 17.53
N LYS A 203 8.02 6.41 18.42
CA LYS A 203 8.51 6.71 19.77
C LYS A 203 9.84 7.46 19.75
N GLU A 204 10.77 7.04 18.89
CA GLU A 204 12.12 7.57 18.86
C GLU A 204 12.28 8.83 18.00
N PHE A 205 11.34 9.10 17.08
CA PHE A 205 11.48 10.21 16.14
C PHE A 205 10.19 11.02 15.97
N VAL A 206 9.13 10.45 15.36
CA VAL A 206 7.95 11.23 14.92
C VAL A 206 7.16 11.81 16.10
N GLY A 207 7.01 11.05 17.18
CA GLY A 207 6.32 11.43 18.42
C GLY A 207 7.15 12.28 19.38
N VAL A 208 8.44 12.51 19.09
CA VAL A 208 9.32 13.35 19.90
C VAL A 208 8.97 14.82 19.67
N LYS A 209 8.40 15.46 20.70
CA LYS A 209 7.96 16.88 20.64
C LYS A 209 9.11 17.88 20.72
N ASP A 210 10.14 17.58 21.50
CA ASP A 210 11.34 18.41 21.58
C ASP A 210 12.31 18.04 20.45
N LEU A 211 12.43 18.91 19.45
CA LEU A 211 13.26 18.66 18.27
C LEU A 211 14.74 18.53 18.62
N ASN A 212 15.20 19.09 19.74
CA ASN A 212 16.59 18.95 20.19
C ASN A 212 16.91 17.54 20.69
N MET A 213 15.87 16.75 21.03
CA MET A 213 16.01 15.36 21.46
C MET A 213 16.07 14.38 20.28
N ARG A 214 15.79 14.83 19.05
CA ARG A 214 15.98 14.00 17.85
C ARG A 214 17.47 13.88 17.55
N LEU A 215 17.89 12.65 17.21
CA LEU A 215 19.27 12.41 16.80
C LEU A 215 19.54 13.19 15.50
N LYS A 216 20.48 14.13 15.55
CA LYS A 216 20.80 15.03 14.43
C LYS A 216 21.13 14.27 13.14
N TYR A 217 21.87 13.17 13.25
CA TYR A 217 22.23 12.37 12.08
C TYR A 217 21.03 11.68 11.42
N HIS A 218 19.95 11.39 12.16
CA HIS A 218 18.69 10.91 11.58
C HIS A 218 18.05 12.01 10.74
N CYS A 219 17.94 13.23 11.28
CA CYS A 219 17.41 14.38 10.54
C CYS A 219 18.22 14.63 9.25
N ASP A 220 19.55 14.66 9.37
CA ASP A 220 20.45 14.87 8.23
C ASP A 220 20.32 13.77 7.16
N LEU A 221 20.18 12.50 7.56
CA LEU A 221 19.96 11.40 6.61
C LEU A 221 18.60 11.47 5.92
N LEU A 222 17.55 11.88 6.64
CA LEU A 222 16.18 11.96 6.13
C LEU A 222 15.99 13.11 5.15
N THR A 223 16.56 14.28 5.45
CA THR A 223 16.25 15.52 4.73
C THR A 223 17.47 16.30 4.24
N ARG A 224 18.68 15.86 4.58
CA ARG A 224 19.93 16.61 4.33
C ARG A 224 19.92 18.01 4.96
N GLY A 225 19.21 18.16 6.08
CA GLY A 225 19.07 19.44 6.79
C GLY A 225 18.09 20.42 6.14
N VAL A 226 17.21 19.98 5.24
CA VAL A 226 16.26 20.83 4.49
C VAL A 226 14.80 20.49 4.83
N GLY A 227 13.88 21.45 4.75
CA GLY A 227 12.44 21.16 4.71
C GLY A 227 11.72 21.06 6.07
N GLY A 228 12.41 21.23 7.19
CA GLY A 228 11.81 21.37 8.52
C GLY A 228 11.01 20.14 9.01
N LEU A 229 10.24 20.35 10.09
CA LEU A 229 9.56 19.29 10.84
C LEU A 229 8.61 18.43 9.99
N GLU A 230 7.83 19.06 9.11
CA GLU A 230 6.85 18.35 8.28
C GLU A 230 7.55 17.39 7.29
N MET A 231 8.63 17.86 6.65
CA MET A 231 9.40 17.03 5.73
C MET A 231 10.13 15.90 6.46
N GLU A 232 10.70 16.18 7.64
CA GLU A 232 11.32 15.14 8.49
C GLU A 232 10.32 14.05 8.87
N ASN A 233 9.13 14.43 9.34
CA ASN A 233 8.09 13.48 9.71
C ASN A 233 7.60 12.66 8.52
N SER A 234 7.39 13.30 7.36
CA SER A 234 6.99 12.61 6.14
C SER A 234 8.06 11.62 5.67
N LYS A 235 9.35 11.99 5.73
CA LYS A 235 10.45 11.08 5.39
C LYS A 235 10.60 9.93 6.38
N ALA A 236 10.40 10.19 7.67
CA ALA A 236 10.41 9.15 8.69
C ALA A 236 9.25 8.15 8.47
N GLU A 237 8.05 8.63 8.11
CA GLU A 237 6.92 7.77 7.73
C GLU A 237 7.25 6.89 6.51
N GLU A 238 7.83 7.48 5.46
CA GLU A 238 8.29 6.76 4.28
C GLU A 238 9.31 5.66 4.65
N TRP A 239 10.30 5.99 5.48
CA TRP A 239 11.35 5.06 5.88
C TRP A 239 10.84 3.95 6.79
N ALA A 240 9.89 4.24 7.68
CA ALA A 240 9.23 3.24 8.51
C ALA A 240 8.42 2.25 7.64
N SER A 241 7.69 2.76 6.65
CA SER A 241 6.98 1.92 5.67
C SER A 241 7.94 1.03 4.87
N GLN A 242 9.07 1.59 4.42
CA GLN A 242 10.11 0.82 3.74
C GLN A 242 10.70 -0.27 4.64
N LEU A 243 10.98 0.03 5.91
CA LEU A 243 11.50 -0.95 6.86
C LEU A 243 10.53 -2.12 7.06
N GLN A 244 9.24 -1.86 7.22
CA GLN A 244 8.22 -2.91 7.27
C GLN A 244 8.17 -3.71 5.96
N CYS A 245 8.19 -3.04 4.81
CA CYS A 245 8.15 -3.72 3.50
C CYS A 245 9.36 -4.63 3.26
N TRP A 246 10.57 -4.18 3.60
CA TRP A 246 11.77 -5.01 3.46
C TRP A 246 11.79 -6.18 4.44
N SER A 247 11.21 -6.00 5.64
CA SER A 247 10.98 -7.09 6.58
C SER A 247 10.08 -8.17 5.98
N LEU A 248 8.94 -7.77 5.42
CA LEU A 248 8.02 -8.68 4.75
C LEU A 248 8.64 -9.33 3.50
N HIS A 249 9.45 -8.58 2.73
CA HIS A 249 10.17 -9.12 1.58
C HIS A 249 11.14 -10.23 1.99
N LEU A 250 11.93 -10.01 3.05
CA LEU A 250 12.86 -11.01 3.56
C LEU A 250 12.13 -12.27 4.04
N LEU A 251 11.05 -12.13 4.82
CA LEU A 251 10.19 -13.26 5.21
C LEU A 251 9.62 -14.00 4.00
N ASN A 252 9.24 -13.28 2.96
CA ASN A 252 8.74 -13.85 1.72
C ASN A 252 9.81 -14.68 0.99
N CYS A 253 11.09 -14.27 1.02
CA CYS A 253 12.19 -15.08 0.48
C CYS A 253 12.29 -16.45 1.18
N PHE A 254 12.12 -16.50 2.50
CA PHE A 254 12.10 -17.76 3.26
C PHE A 254 10.84 -18.57 2.98
N ALA A 255 9.67 -17.93 2.95
CA ALA A 255 8.39 -18.59 2.73
C ALA A 255 8.28 -19.26 1.35
N ILE A 256 8.73 -18.58 0.28
CA ILE A 256 8.77 -19.15 -1.09
C ILE A 256 9.63 -20.42 -1.13
N LYS A 257 10.71 -20.45 -0.34
CA LYS A 257 11.64 -21.58 -0.24
C LYS A 257 11.22 -22.60 0.83
N GLN A 258 10.02 -22.45 1.39
CA GLN A 258 9.43 -23.32 2.41
C GLN A 258 10.30 -23.50 3.67
N ARG A 259 11.03 -22.45 4.05
CA ARG A 259 11.88 -22.42 5.24
C ARG A 259 11.20 -21.69 6.39
N CYS A 260 11.43 -22.14 7.62
CA CYS A 260 10.91 -21.54 8.85
C CYS A 260 9.40 -21.28 8.87
N LEU A 261 8.61 -22.07 8.12
CA LEU A 261 7.16 -21.88 8.05
C LEU A 261 6.47 -22.06 9.42
N ASN A 262 7.04 -22.90 10.29
CA ASN A 262 6.60 -23.09 11.66
C ASN A 262 6.67 -21.81 12.51
N ILE A 263 7.66 -20.94 12.24
CA ILE A 263 7.84 -19.66 12.94
C ILE A 263 6.98 -18.58 12.26
N ILE A 264 7.06 -18.47 10.92
CA ILE A 264 6.31 -17.45 10.17
C ILE A 264 4.79 -17.62 10.33
N CYS A 265 4.31 -18.84 10.55
CA CYS A 265 2.90 -19.14 10.73
C CYS A 265 2.42 -19.07 12.20
N GLU A 266 3.19 -18.47 13.11
CA GLU A 266 2.73 -18.18 14.46
C GLU A 266 1.44 -17.33 14.44
N GLN A 267 0.45 -17.73 15.24
CA GLN A 267 -0.91 -17.18 15.16
C GLN A 267 -0.99 -15.68 15.51
N SER A 268 -0.17 -15.22 16.46
CA SER A 268 -0.04 -13.80 16.81
C SER A 268 0.45 -12.99 15.62
N PHE A 269 1.54 -13.43 14.98
CA PHE A 269 2.12 -12.76 13.83
C PHE A 269 1.18 -12.79 12.62
N LEU A 270 0.52 -13.91 12.32
CA LEU A 270 -0.42 -13.99 11.20
C LEU A 270 -1.57 -12.98 11.33
N LYS A 271 -2.05 -12.74 12.55
CA LYS A 271 -3.07 -11.72 12.82
C LYS A 271 -2.56 -10.33 12.46
N GLU A 272 -1.40 -9.93 12.99
CA GLU A 272 -0.78 -8.63 12.68
C GLU A 272 -0.48 -8.49 11.19
N LEU A 273 0.07 -9.54 10.58
CA LEU A 273 0.40 -9.62 9.16
C LEU A 273 -0.82 -9.31 8.27
N SER A 274 -2.00 -9.81 8.64
CA SER A 274 -3.23 -9.56 7.88
C SER A 274 -3.70 -8.10 7.92
N GLU A 275 -3.12 -7.29 8.81
CA GLU A 275 -3.39 -5.86 8.97
C GLU A 275 -2.26 -4.98 8.40
N MET A 276 -1.12 -5.54 7.99
CA MET A 276 0.00 -4.76 7.45
C MET A 276 -0.28 -4.30 6.01
N TRP A 277 -0.13 -2.98 5.77
CA TRP A 277 -0.31 -2.38 4.44
C TRP A 277 0.81 -2.79 3.48
N GLY A 278 0.48 -2.88 2.20
CA GLY A 278 1.47 -2.79 1.11
C GLY A 278 1.49 -1.39 0.52
N GLY A 279 2.28 -1.17 -0.54
CA GLY A 279 2.06 -0.09 -1.49
C GLY A 279 2.44 1.34 -1.06
N LEU A 280 2.32 1.73 0.21
CA LEU A 280 2.41 3.15 0.65
C LEU A 280 3.68 3.89 0.20
N ALA A 281 4.86 3.29 0.38
CA ALA A 281 6.15 3.85 -0.09
C ALA A 281 6.78 3.02 -1.22
N ASN A 282 6.17 1.89 -1.56
CA ASN A 282 6.60 0.99 -2.62
C ASN A 282 5.36 0.36 -3.24
N ASP A 283 4.84 1.00 -4.29
CA ASP A 283 3.62 0.60 -5.01
C ASP A 283 3.63 -0.87 -5.46
N SER A 284 4.82 -1.46 -5.63
CA SER A 284 5.01 -2.86 -6.03
C SER A 284 4.96 -3.86 -4.87
N SER A 285 5.06 -3.39 -3.62
CA SER A 285 5.05 -4.23 -2.43
C SER A 285 3.62 -4.68 -2.12
N PRO A 286 3.32 -5.99 -2.17
CA PRO A 286 1.99 -6.50 -1.83
C PRO A 286 1.72 -6.55 -0.32
N GLY A 287 2.61 -5.98 0.51
CA GLY A 287 2.45 -5.92 1.97
C GLY A 287 2.24 -7.29 2.62
N GLY A 288 1.45 -7.31 3.69
CA GLY A 288 1.20 -8.52 4.46
C GLY A 288 0.39 -9.56 3.70
N VAL A 289 -0.59 -9.15 2.87
CA VAL A 289 -1.39 -10.08 2.06
C VAL A 289 -0.53 -10.84 1.05
N GLY A 290 0.53 -10.22 0.53
CA GLY A 290 1.48 -10.89 -0.36
C GLY A 290 2.14 -12.10 0.30
N LEU A 291 2.60 -11.95 1.56
CA LEU A 291 3.19 -13.04 2.33
C LEU A 291 2.13 -14.10 2.67
N ILE A 292 0.93 -13.70 3.11
CA ILE A 292 -0.19 -14.63 3.37
C ILE A 292 -0.50 -15.48 2.14
N ARG A 293 -0.51 -14.87 0.95
CA ARG A 293 -0.73 -15.55 -0.31
C ARG A 293 0.36 -16.58 -0.60
N VAL A 294 1.62 -16.26 -0.34
CA VAL A 294 2.73 -17.22 -0.50
C VAL A 294 2.58 -18.39 0.47
N LEU A 295 2.24 -18.12 1.73
CA LEU A 295 1.97 -19.16 2.73
C LEU A 295 0.81 -20.08 2.31
N CYS A 296 -0.22 -19.56 1.63
CA CYS A 296 -1.33 -20.35 1.11
C CYS A 296 -0.93 -21.38 0.03
N TYR A 297 0.23 -21.24 -0.62
CA TYR A 297 0.72 -22.27 -1.55
C TYR A 297 1.22 -23.53 -0.82
N ASN A 298 1.60 -23.41 0.45
CA ASN A 298 2.01 -24.53 1.29
C ASN A 298 0.82 -25.08 2.12
N LYS A 299 0.78 -26.41 2.31
CA LYS A 299 -0.29 -27.09 3.07
C LYS A 299 -0.32 -26.68 4.55
N ASP A 300 0.84 -26.57 5.19
CA ASP A 300 0.93 -26.15 6.58
C ASP A 300 0.58 -24.67 6.74
N GLY A 301 1.03 -23.83 5.81
CA GLY A 301 0.63 -22.41 5.78
C GLY A 301 -0.88 -22.24 5.68
N ARG A 302 -1.56 -22.98 4.78
CA ARG A 302 -3.03 -22.99 4.72
C ARG A 302 -3.66 -23.45 6.03
N ARG A 303 -3.15 -24.51 6.64
CA ARG A 303 -3.66 -25.03 7.93
C ARG A 303 -3.61 -23.96 9.01
N CYS A 304 -2.48 -23.27 9.16
CA CYS A 304 -2.31 -22.21 10.16
C CYS A 304 -3.21 -20.99 9.86
N ILE A 305 -3.28 -20.55 8.61
CA ILE A 305 -4.15 -19.42 8.21
C ILE A 305 -5.63 -19.74 8.46
N ALA A 306 -6.06 -20.96 8.17
CA ALA A 306 -7.45 -21.40 8.37
C ALA A 306 -7.87 -21.49 9.84
N GLU A 307 -6.92 -21.45 10.79
CA GLU A 307 -7.20 -21.45 12.22
C GLU A 307 -7.51 -20.05 12.76
N SER A 308 -7.02 -18.99 12.10
CA SER A 308 -7.25 -17.61 12.52
C SER A 308 -8.49 -17.02 11.85
N LYS A 309 -9.59 -16.91 12.61
CA LYS A 309 -10.82 -16.24 12.13
C LYS A 309 -10.59 -14.77 11.75
N ASP A 310 -9.70 -14.07 12.44
CA ASP A 310 -9.37 -12.68 12.17
C ASP A 310 -8.72 -12.53 10.79
N VAL A 311 -7.76 -13.40 10.46
CA VAL A 311 -7.11 -13.42 9.13
C VAL A 311 -8.14 -13.69 8.03
N ILE A 312 -9.02 -14.68 8.21
CA ILE A 312 -10.07 -14.98 7.22
C ILE A 312 -11.01 -13.80 7.03
N LYS A 313 -11.38 -13.09 8.12
CA LYS A 313 -12.24 -11.90 8.06
C LYS A 313 -11.54 -10.75 7.31
N ASN A 314 -10.25 -10.52 7.56
CA ASN A 314 -9.47 -9.50 6.87
C ASN A 314 -9.32 -9.82 5.38
N LEU A 315 -9.08 -11.09 5.03
CA LEU A 315 -9.11 -11.54 3.63
C LEU A 315 -10.47 -11.32 2.95
N CYS A 316 -11.58 -11.52 3.68
CA CYS A 316 -12.93 -11.24 3.18
C CYS A 316 -13.18 -9.73 2.97
N ASN A 317 -12.69 -8.88 3.87
CA ASN A 317 -12.79 -7.43 3.69
C ASN A 317 -11.99 -6.97 2.48
N LEU A 318 -10.74 -7.44 2.34
CA LEU A 318 -9.89 -7.16 1.18
C LEU A 318 -10.55 -7.63 -0.13
N ALA A 319 -11.11 -8.84 -0.15
CA ALA A 319 -11.79 -9.39 -1.34
C ALA A 319 -13.00 -8.54 -1.79
N ARG A 320 -13.65 -7.83 -0.88
CA ARG A 320 -14.79 -6.92 -1.18
C ARG A 320 -14.38 -5.45 -1.29
N SER A 321 -13.11 -5.11 -1.11
CA SER A 321 -12.61 -3.74 -1.21
C SER A 321 -12.38 -3.30 -2.67
N SER A 322 -12.02 -2.03 -2.87
CA SER A 322 -11.47 -1.53 -4.14
C SER A 322 -9.94 -1.45 -4.16
N ASP A 323 -9.28 -2.18 -3.26
CA ASP A 323 -7.82 -2.24 -3.19
C ASP A 323 -7.23 -2.95 -4.42
N ASP A 324 -6.03 -2.54 -4.86
CA ASP A 324 -5.33 -3.16 -5.99
C ASP A 324 -5.01 -4.65 -5.74
N TRP A 325 -4.91 -5.06 -4.47
CA TRP A 325 -4.72 -6.46 -4.06
C TRP A 325 -6.03 -7.20 -3.77
N GLN A 326 -7.19 -6.67 -4.17
CA GLN A 326 -8.49 -7.37 -4.07
C GLN A 326 -8.39 -8.83 -4.58
N TYR A 327 -7.70 -9.04 -5.70
CA TYR A 327 -7.54 -10.37 -6.29
C TYR A 327 -6.73 -11.32 -5.40
N MET A 328 -5.76 -10.82 -4.61
CA MET A 328 -4.97 -11.66 -3.70
C MET A 328 -5.84 -12.17 -2.55
N GLY A 329 -6.72 -11.32 -2.01
CA GLY A 329 -7.71 -11.73 -1.00
C GLY A 329 -8.61 -12.86 -1.52
N ILE A 330 -9.11 -12.72 -2.75
CA ILE A 330 -9.90 -13.76 -3.43
C ILE A 330 -9.05 -15.04 -3.62
N ASP A 331 -7.83 -14.92 -4.13
CA ASP A 331 -6.92 -16.06 -4.39
C ASP A 331 -6.66 -16.87 -3.11
N CYS A 332 -6.37 -16.19 -1.99
CA CYS A 332 -6.15 -16.84 -0.70
C CYS A 332 -7.38 -17.62 -0.24
N LEU A 333 -8.57 -16.99 -0.27
CA LEU A 333 -9.83 -17.65 0.13
C LEU A 333 -10.11 -18.87 -0.76
N LEU A 334 -9.85 -18.78 -2.06
CA LEU A 334 -10.04 -19.91 -2.99
C LEU A 334 -9.05 -21.04 -2.71
N LEU A 335 -7.78 -20.75 -2.43
CA LEU A 335 -6.77 -21.75 -2.05
C LEU A 335 -7.18 -22.50 -0.76
N LEU A 336 -7.68 -21.77 0.24
CA LEU A 336 -8.14 -22.35 1.50
C LEU A 336 -9.42 -23.18 1.34
N LEU A 337 -10.32 -22.78 0.43
CA LEU A 337 -11.54 -23.53 0.12
C LEU A 337 -11.28 -24.77 -0.74
N ALA A 338 -10.27 -24.73 -1.61
CA ALA A 338 -9.92 -25.83 -2.48
C ALA A 338 -9.24 -26.99 -1.73
N ASP A 339 -8.56 -26.70 -0.62
CA ASP A 339 -7.92 -27.71 0.22
C ASP A 339 -8.93 -28.36 1.19
N SER A 340 -9.05 -29.69 1.12
CA SER A 340 -9.99 -30.47 1.92
C SER A 340 -9.75 -30.36 3.43
N GLY A 341 -8.51 -30.12 3.85
CA GLY A 341 -8.14 -29.98 5.26
C GLY A 341 -8.59 -28.65 5.88
N THR A 342 -8.72 -27.59 5.07
CA THR A 342 -9.05 -26.24 5.54
C THR A 342 -10.44 -25.78 5.14
N ARG A 343 -11.01 -26.36 4.07
CA ARG A 343 -12.30 -25.97 3.49
C ARG A 343 -13.38 -25.76 4.53
N TYR A 344 -13.68 -26.76 5.36
CA TYR A 344 -14.78 -26.67 6.32
C TYR A 344 -14.54 -25.68 7.45
N LYS A 345 -13.27 -25.36 7.78
CA LYS A 345 -12.93 -24.33 8.77
C LYS A 345 -13.28 -22.94 8.24
N VAL A 346 -13.03 -22.69 6.95
CA VAL A 346 -13.20 -21.36 6.34
C VAL A 346 -14.52 -21.18 5.59
N LEU A 347 -15.21 -22.27 5.24
CA LEU A 347 -16.37 -22.28 4.35
C LEU A 347 -17.46 -21.31 4.77
N GLN A 348 -17.74 -21.23 6.07
CA GLN A 348 -18.79 -20.36 6.60
C GLN A 348 -18.49 -18.87 6.36
N VAL A 349 -17.29 -18.42 6.73
CA VAL A 349 -16.93 -17.00 6.63
C VAL A 349 -16.67 -16.63 5.17
N ALA A 350 -15.96 -17.50 4.43
CA ALA A 350 -15.61 -17.26 3.05
C ALA A 350 -16.83 -17.25 2.13
N SER A 351 -17.83 -18.12 2.32
CA SER A 351 -19.02 -18.17 1.45
C SER A 351 -19.86 -16.90 1.56
N MET A 352 -20.06 -16.37 2.78
CA MET A 352 -20.78 -15.12 3.03
C MET A 352 -20.14 -13.91 2.34
N CYS A 353 -18.82 -13.94 2.15
CA CYS A 353 -18.10 -12.91 1.42
C CYS A 353 -18.10 -13.13 -0.09
N LEU A 354 -17.76 -14.34 -0.52
CA LEU A 354 -17.51 -14.65 -1.94
C LEU A 354 -18.80 -14.70 -2.76
N VAL A 355 -19.97 -14.90 -2.14
CA VAL A 355 -21.28 -14.81 -2.80
C VAL A 355 -21.49 -13.44 -3.47
N ASP A 356 -20.95 -12.36 -2.90
CA ASP A 356 -21.07 -11.00 -3.46
C ASP A 356 -20.27 -10.82 -4.77
N LEU A 357 -19.30 -11.71 -5.01
CA LEU A 357 -18.30 -11.61 -6.09
C LEU A 357 -18.53 -12.62 -7.22
N ILE A 358 -19.56 -13.48 -7.14
CA ILE A 358 -19.84 -14.51 -8.17
C ILE A 358 -20.16 -13.91 -9.55
N GLU A 359 -20.52 -12.63 -9.62
CA GLU A 359 -20.82 -11.93 -10.87
C GLU A 359 -19.62 -11.19 -11.49
N LEU A 360 -18.47 -11.22 -10.80
CA LEU A 360 -17.23 -10.59 -11.21
C LEU A 360 -16.67 -11.23 -12.48
N ARG A 361 -16.52 -10.44 -13.55
CA ARG A 361 -16.01 -10.95 -14.84
C ARG A 361 -14.49 -10.91 -14.91
N THR A 362 -13.91 -9.74 -14.66
CA THR A 362 -12.48 -9.49 -14.79
C THR A 362 -11.94 -8.76 -13.58
N LEU A 363 -10.72 -9.12 -13.16
CA LEU A 363 -10.00 -8.46 -12.09
C LEU A 363 -8.49 -8.69 -12.28
N GLY A 364 -7.68 -7.63 -12.30
CA GLY A 364 -6.22 -7.73 -12.39
C GLY A 364 -5.71 -8.57 -13.58
N GLY A 365 -6.31 -8.42 -14.76
CA GLY A 365 -5.98 -9.21 -15.95
C GLY A 365 -6.55 -10.65 -15.97
N ARG A 366 -7.12 -11.14 -14.86
CA ARG A 366 -7.80 -12.44 -14.81
C ARG A 366 -9.23 -12.30 -15.33
N SER A 367 -9.67 -13.27 -16.12
CA SER A 367 -11.07 -13.40 -16.58
C SER A 367 -11.79 -14.54 -15.85
N ASN A 368 -13.12 -14.59 -15.95
CA ASN A 368 -13.96 -15.64 -15.38
C ASN A 368 -13.86 -15.80 -13.85
N VAL A 369 -13.46 -14.75 -13.12
CA VAL A 369 -13.21 -14.80 -11.67
C VAL A 369 -14.44 -15.31 -10.91
N GLY A 370 -15.62 -14.77 -11.18
CA GLY A 370 -16.88 -15.19 -10.55
C GLY A 370 -17.27 -16.64 -10.83
N ASN A 371 -16.91 -17.19 -12.00
CA ASN A 371 -17.13 -18.60 -12.31
C ASN A 371 -16.19 -19.50 -11.50
N THR A 372 -14.92 -19.10 -11.34
CA THR A 372 -13.96 -19.82 -10.50
C THR A 372 -14.41 -19.84 -9.03
N ILE A 373 -14.90 -18.71 -8.53
CA ILE A 373 -15.50 -18.61 -7.19
C ILE A 373 -16.67 -19.58 -7.06
N THR A 374 -17.62 -19.53 -8.01
CA THR A 374 -18.81 -20.39 -8.00
C THR A 374 -18.44 -21.87 -8.01
N ARG A 375 -17.50 -22.28 -8.87
CA ARG A 375 -17.03 -23.68 -8.95
C ARG A 375 -16.37 -24.14 -7.65
N THR A 376 -15.58 -23.28 -7.02
CA THR A 376 -14.86 -23.61 -5.78
C THR A 376 -15.83 -23.73 -4.59
N LEU A 377 -16.83 -22.85 -4.50
CA LEU A 377 -17.86 -22.93 -3.46
C LEU A 377 -18.75 -24.17 -3.64
N LEU A 378 -19.10 -24.52 -4.87
CA LEU A 378 -20.03 -25.62 -5.17
C LEU A 378 -19.39 -27.00 -5.38
N SER A 379 -18.06 -27.14 -5.26
CA SER A 379 -17.31 -28.37 -5.63
C SER A 379 -17.90 -29.65 -5.02
N ASP A 380 -18.33 -29.61 -3.76
CA ASP A 380 -18.87 -30.78 -3.03
C ASP A 380 -20.39 -30.70 -2.79
N PHE A 381 -21.05 -29.65 -3.28
CA PHE A 381 -22.41 -29.30 -2.86
C PHE A 381 -23.43 -30.41 -3.18
N LYS A 382 -23.37 -30.99 -4.39
CA LYS A 382 -24.30 -32.07 -4.79
C LYS A 382 -24.05 -33.39 -4.07
N GLN A 383 -22.79 -33.77 -3.88
CA GLN A 383 -22.43 -35.07 -3.31
C GLN A 383 -22.56 -35.09 -1.78
N ARG A 384 -22.45 -33.93 -1.13
CA ARG A 384 -22.37 -33.82 0.34
C ARG A 384 -23.47 -32.96 0.94
N LYS A 385 -24.60 -32.73 0.23
CA LYS A 385 -25.75 -31.96 0.73
C LYS A 385 -26.20 -32.40 2.14
N VAL A 386 -26.07 -33.69 2.45
CA VAL A 386 -26.42 -34.31 3.75
C VAL A 386 -25.36 -34.08 4.85
N LYS A 387 -24.11 -33.74 4.51
CA LYS A 387 -22.99 -33.61 5.47
C LYS A 387 -22.74 -32.16 5.95
N ILE A 388 -23.34 -31.15 5.31
CA ILE A 388 -23.19 -29.75 5.73
C ILE A 388 -24.13 -29.50 6.91
N LYS A 389 -23.60 -29.59 8.13
CA LYS A 389 -24.39 -29.40 9.36
C LYS A 389 -24.80 -27.95 9.63
N ASN A 390 -24.09 -26.97 9.05
CA ASN A 390 -24.36 -25.56 9.29
C ASN A 390 -25.44 -25.04 8.34
N THR A 391 -26.62 -24.73 8.88
CA THR A 391 -27.79 -24.24 8.15
C THR A 391 -27.51 -22.97 7.35
N GLY A 392 -26.73 -22.02 7.91
CA GLY A 392 -26.39 -20.78 7.23
C GLY A 392 -25.50 -21.01 6.01
N VAL A 393 -24.55 -21.95 6.10
CA VAL A 393 -23.71 -22.34 4.95
C VAL A 393 -24.55 -23.02 3.87
N GLN A 394 -25.46 -23.89 4.26
CA GLN A 394 -26.36 -24.57 3.33
C GLN A 394 -27.22 -23.57 2.56
N GLN A 395 -27.81 -22.58 3.24
CA GLN A 395 -28.60 -21.51 2.63
C GLN A 395 -27.78 -20.70 1.60
N VAL A 396 -26.55 -20.29 1.96
CA VAL A 396 -25.69 -19.53 1.03
C VAL A 396 -25.32 -20.35 -0.21
N LEU A 397 -25.04 -21.65 -0.07
CA LEU A 397 -24.73 -22.51 -1.21
C LEU A 397 -25.94 -22.77 -2.10
N GLU A 398 -27.14 -22.90 -1.51
CA GLU A 398 -28.40 -22.97 -2.23
C GLU A 398 -28.71 -21.67 -2.98
N GLU A 399 -28.47 -20.51 -2.36
CA GLU A 399 -28.56 -19.20 -3.01
C GLU A 399 -27.63 -19.13 -4.22
N ILE A 400 -26.35 -19.48 -4.07
CA ILE A 400 -25.38 -19.49 -5.18
C ILE A 400 -25.84 -20.41 -6.30
N TRP A 401 -26.31 -21.62 -5.97
CA TRP A 401 -26.84 -22.57 -6.94
C TRP A 401 -28.02 -21.98 -7.72
N GLY A 402 -29.00 -21.40 -7.00
CA GLY A 402 -30.18 -20.77 -7.59
C GLY A 402 -29.83 -19.58 -8.48
N LEU A 403 -28.97 -18.67 -7.99
CA LEU A 403 -28.57 -17.44 -8.68
C LEU A 403 -27.72 -17.69 -9.92
N LYS A 404 -26.79 -18.65 -9.89
CA LYS A 404 -25.81 -18.85 -10.98
C LYS A 404 -26.07 -20.03 -11.88
N VAL A 405 -26.64 -21.11 -11.36
CA VAL A 405 -26.83 -22.34 -12.14
C VAL A 405 -28.26 -22.38 -12.69
N ASP A 406 -29.26 -22.37 -11.81
CA ASP A 406 -30.65 -22.57 -12.23
C ASP A 406 -31.21 -21.36 -12.95
N ARG A 407 -30.94 -20.14 -12.45
CA ARG A 407 -31.38 -18.90 -13.12
C ARG A 407 -30.73 -18.74 -14.50
N LYS A 408 -29.44 -19.02 -14.63
CA LYS A 408 -28.75 -18.97 -15.92
C LYS A 408 -29.36 -19.93 -16.95
N LYS A 409 -29.66 -21.17 -16.55
CA LYS A 409 -30.33 -22.15 -17.41
C LYS A 409 -31.74 -21.70 -17.83
N ARG A 410 -32.53 -21.19 -16.88
CA ARG A 410 -33.89 -20.68 -17.17
C ARG A 410 -33.87 -19.50 -18.13
N GLU A 411 -32.92 -18.58 -17.95
CA GLU A 411 -32.82 -17.37 -18.78
C GLU A 411 -32.20 -17.65 -20.17
N GLN A 412 -31.37 -18.69 -20.32
CA GLN A 412 -30.83 -19.10 -21.62
C GLN A 412 -31.91 -19.52 -22.63
N ASN A 413 -33.03 -20.05 -22.14
CA ASN A 413 -34.13 -20.55 -22.97
C ASN A 413 -35.29 -19.54 -23.10
N MET A 414 -35.16 -18.30 -22.62
CA MET A 414 -36.22 -17.30 -22.76
C MET A 414 -36.16 -16.60 -24.12
N SER A 415 -37.34 -16.34 -24.71
CA SER A 415 -37.48 -15.52 -25.91
C SER A 415 -37.11 -14.06 -25.63
N ASP A 416 -36.70 -13.34 -26.68
CA ASP A 416 -36.36 -11.91 -26.56
C ASP A 416 -37.57 -11.05 -26.19
N GLU A 417 -38.77 -11.39 -26.67
CA GLU A 417 -40.03 -10.73 -26.28
C GLU A 417 -40.26 -10.81 -24.76
N LYS A 418 -40.17 -12.01 -24.19
CA LYS A 418 -40.34 -12.22 -22.74
C LYS A 418 -39.25 -11.52 -21.91
N LEU A 419 -38.06 -11.38 -22.48
CA LEU A 419 -36.98 -10.64 -21.84
C LEU A 419 -37.24 -9.13 -21.86
N GLU A 420 -37.81 -8.60 -22.93
CA GLU A 420 -38.21 -7.19 -23.01
C GLU A 420 -39.42 -6.89 -22.11
N GLU A 421 -40.42 -7.76 -22.04
CA GLU A 421 -41.51 -7.65 -21.06
C GLU A 421 -40.98 -7.52 -19.62
N LYS A 422 -40.04 -8.40 -19.25
CA LYS A 422 -39.37 -8.33 -17.94
C LYS A 422 -38.60 -7.02 -17.77
N ARG A 423 -37.98 -6.49 -18.83
CA ARG A 423 -37.26 -5.22 -18.80
C ARG A 423 -38.18 -4.06 -18.47
N VAL A 424 -39.33 -3.99 -19.14
CA VAL A 424 -40.36 -2.97 -18.91
C VAL A 424 -40.89 -3.07 -17.48
N MET A 425 -41.24 -4.27 -17.01
CA MET A 425 -41.73 -4.49 -15.65
C MET A 425 -40.70 -4.10 -14.58
N VAL A 426 -39.42 -4.43 -14.80
CA VAL A 426 -38.32 -4.01 -13.91
C VAL A 426 -38.18 -2.49 -13.88
N SER A 427 -38.33 -1.82 -15.03
CA SER A 427 -38.29 -0.36 -15.10
C SER A 427 -39.42 0.28 -14.29
N LEU A 428 -40.64 -0.27 -14.39
CA LEU A 428 -41.81 0.17 -13.62
C LEU A 428 -41.59 -0.03 -12.11
N MET A 429 -41.16 -1.22 -11.68
CA MET A 429 -40.87 -1.49 -10.26
C MET A 429 -39.76 -0.58 -9.71
N LYS A 430 -38.73 -0.30 -10.52
CA LYS A 430 -37.69 0.68 -10.16
C LYS A 430 -38.28 2.08 -9.97
N GLN A 431 -39.18 2.53 -10.84
CA GLN A 431 -39.85 3.82 -10.67
C GLN A 431 -40.72 3.86 -9.42
N GLN A 432 -41.46 2.79 -9.12
CA GLN A 432 -42.23 2.67 -7.88
C GLN A 432 -41.34 2.72 -6.63
N GLY A 433 -40.20 2.01 -6.66
CA GLY A 433 -39.20 2.07 -5.60
C GLY A 433 -38.59 3.46 -5.44
N ASN A 434 -38.29 4.14 -6.53
CA ASN A 434 -37.81 5.53 -6.50
C ASN A 434 -38.85 6.47 -5.89
N ASN A 435 -40.13 6.35 -6.27
CA ASN A 435 -41.20 7.16 -5.72
C ASN A 435 -41.34 6.94 -4.21
N SER A 436 -41.37 5.67 -3.77
CA SER A 436 -41.43 5.32 -2.35
C SER A 436 -40.24 5.88 -1.57
N PHE A 437 -39.04 5.84 -2.17
CA PHE A 437 -37.83 6.42 -1.59
C PHE A 437 -37.94 7.94 -1.42
N TRP A 438 -38.43 8.66 -2.44
CA TRP A 438 -38.66 10.11 -2.37
C TRP A 438 -39.71 10.50 -1.33
N LEU A 439 -40.71 9.64 -1.12
CA LEU A 439 -41.72 9.80 -0.06
C LEU A 439 -41.19 9.46 1.34
N GLY A 440 -39.91 9.10 1.49
CA GLY A 440 -39.31 8.71 2.76
C GLY A 440 -39.67 7.32 3.25
N LYS A 441 -40.40 6.53 2.44
CA LYS A 441 -40.81 5.16 2.76
C LYS A 441 -39.71 4.17 2.39
N ILE A 442 -38.67 4.14 3.21
CA ILE A 442 -37.40 3.44 2.90
C ILE A 442 -37.58 1.92 2.79
N GLU A 443 -38.36 1.30 3.69
CA GLU A 443 -38.63 -0.14 3.65
C GLU A 443 -39.46 -0.55 2.42
N GLU A 444 -40.51 0.20 2.09
CA GLU A 444 -41.31 -0.03 0.88
C GLU A 444 -40.44 0.08 -0.39
N ALA A 445 -39.57 1.08 -0.45
CA ALA A 445 -38.61 1.24 -1.55
C ALA A 445 -37.66 0.04 -1.65
N MET A 446 -37.11 -0.41 -0.52
CA MET A 446 -36.22 -1.56 -0.44
C MET A 446 -36.90 -2.85 -0.94
N MET A 447 -38.15 -3.06 -0.56
CA MET A 447 -38.96 -4.18 -1.04
C MET A 447 -39.16 -4.12 -2.56
N LYS A 448 -39.54 -2.96 -3.10
CA LYS A 448 -39.73 -2.77 -4.55
C LYS A 448 -38.44 -3.00 -5.35
N TYR A 449 -37.29 -2.54 -4.86
CA TYR A 449 -36.01 -2.84 -5.51
C TYR A 449 -35.63 -4.33 -5.44
N SER A 450 -36.01 -5.02 -4.36
CA SER A 450 -35.78 -6.47 -4.22
C SER A 450 -36.65 -7.27 -5.20
N GLU A 451 -37.94 -6.96 -5.31
CA GLU A 451 -38.84 -7.52 -6.32
C GLU A 451 -38.29 -7.30 -7.73
N ALA A 452 -37.82 -6.07 -8.02
CA ALA A 452 -37.21 -5.74 -9.30
C ALA A 452 -35.95 -6.57 -9.58
N LEU A 453 -35.08 -6.81 -8.59
CA LEU A 453 -33.87 -7.64 -8.74
C LEU A 453 -34.19 -9.12 -9.00
N GLU A 454 -35.21 -9.64 -8.34
CA GLU A 454 -35.69 -11.01 -8.56
C GLU A 454 -36.24 -11.18 -9.98
N LEU A 455 -36.97 -10.19 -10.50
CA LEU A 455 -37.49 -10.22 -11.86
C LEU A 455 -36.40 -9.98 -12.92
N CYS A 456 -35.41 -9.13 -12.64
CA CYS A 456 -34.45 -8.60 -13.61
C CYS A 456 -33.47 -9.65 -14.15
N PRO A 457 -33.52 -10.00 -15.45
CA PRO A 457 -32.59 -10.96 -16.06
C PRO A 457 -31.11 -10.65 -15.80
N LEU A 458 -30.28 -11.69 -15.63
CA LEU A 458 -28.84 -11.58 -15.38
C LEU A 458 -28.09 -10.85 -16.51
N ARG A 459 -28.63 -10.88 -17.74
CA ARG A 459 -28.08 -10.17 -18.90
C ARG A 459 -28.21 -8.64 -18.79
N PHE A 460 -29.19 -8.13 -18.05
CA PHE A 460 -29.45 -6.70 -17.86
C PHE A 460 -28.60 -6.11 -16.74
N ARG A 461 -27.27 -6.14 -16.95
CA ARG A 461 -26.29 -5.74 -15.94
C ARG A 461 -26.46 -4.29 -15.50
N LYS A 462 -26.73 -3.37 -16.42
CA LYS A 462 -26.86 -1.93 -16.11
C LYS A 462 -28.01 -1.68 -15.14
N GLU A 463 -29.15 -2.33 -15.38
CA GLU A 463 -30.34 -2.27 -14.54
C GLU A 463 -30.06 -2.86 -13.16
N ARG A 464 -29.43 -4.04 -13.11
CA ARG A 464 -29.04 -4.70 -11.85
C ARG A 464 -28.09 -3.85 -11.01
N ILE A 465 -27.09 -3.21 -11.62
CA ILE A 465 -26.17 -2.29 -10.94
C ILE A 465 -26.94 -1.18 -10.22
N VAL A 466 -27.89 -0.53 -10.93
CA VAL A 466 -28.69 0.57 -10.37
C VAL A 466 -29.59 0.07 -9.24
N LEU A 467 -30.27 -1.05 -9.43
CA LEU A 467 -31.16 -1.63 -8.42
C LEU A 467 -30.42 -2.03 -7.14
N TYR A 468 -29.29 -2.74 -7.26
CA TYR A 468 -28.43 -3.05 -6.12
C TYR A 468 -27.95 -1.78 -5.41
N SER A 469 -27.50 -0.79 -6.17
CA SER A 469 -27.02 0.47 -5.60
C SER A 469 -28.13 1.20 -4.84
N ASN A 470 -29.35 1.26 -5.40
CA ASN A 470 -30.49 1.92 -4.75
C ASN A 470 -30.99 1.15 -3.53
N ARG A 471 -31.00 -0.18 -3.58
CA ARG A 471 -31.31 -1.02 -2.41
C ARG A 471 -30.27 -0.83 -1.30
N ALA A 472 -28.99 -0.74 -1.65
CA ALA A 472 -27.94 -0.42 -0.69
C ALA A 472 -28.13 0.95 -0.03
N GLN A 473 -28.65 1.95 -0.76
CA GLN A 473 -28.99 3.24 -0.16
C GLN A 473 -30.07 3.12 0.91
N CYS A 474 -31.08 2.28 0.67
CA CYS A 474 -32.13 2.04 1.65
C CYS A 474 -31.55 1.38 2.90
N LYS A 475 -30.74 0.33 2.71
CA LYS A 475 -30.03 -0.38 3.79
C LYS A 475 -29.12 0.53 4.61
N LEU A 476 -28.40 1.46 3.98
CA LEU A 476 -27.62 2.48 4.69
C LEU A 476 -28.49 3.36 5.59
N LEU A 477 -29.65 3.81 5.09
CA LEU A 477 -30.58 4.64 5.86
C LEU A 477 -31.22 3.86 7.02
N LEU A 478 -31.37 2.55 6.87
CA LEU A 478 -31.87 1.64 7.93
C LEU A 478 -30.77 1.20 8.92
N GLY A 479 -29.51 1.59 8.72
CA GLY A 479 -28.40 1.19 9.59
C GLY A 479 -27.79 -0.18 9.26
N GLU A 480 -28.25 -0.86 8.20
CA GLU A 480 -27.84 -2.20 7.79
C GLU A 480 -26.54 -2.19 6.97
N ALA A 481 -25.42 -1.83 7.62
CA ALA A 481 -24.15 -1.62 6.94
C ALA A 481 -23.61 -2.88 6.22
N ASN A 482 -23.73 -4.07 6.80
CA ASN A 482 -23.24 -5.30 6.18
C ASN A 482 -23.98 -5.61 4.86
N ASP A 483 -25.29 -5.44 4.85
CA ASP A 483 -26.14 -5.69 3.69
C ASP A 483 -25.95 -4.62 2.60
N ALA A 484 -25.67 -3.37 3.00
CA ALA A 484 -25.26 -2.32 2.09
C ALA A 484 -23.90 -2.64 1.42
N ILE A 485 -22.92 -3.17 2.16
CA ILE A 485 -21.64 -3.64 1.59
C ILE A 485 -21.87 -4.77 0.59
N SER A 486 -22.75 -5.73 0.90
CA SER A 486 -23.08 -6.83 0.00
C SER A 486 -23.67 -6.31 -1.32
N ASP A 487 -24.72 -5.48 -1.26
CA ASP A 487 -25.38 -4.95 -2.46
C ASP A 487 -24.45 -4.06 -3.30
N THR A 488 -23.68 -3.19 -2.66
CA THR A 488 -22.71 -2.36 -3.38
C THR A 488 -21.59 -3.17 -4.01
N THR A 489 -21.11 -4.23 -3.35
CA THR A 489 -20.11 -5.15 -3.91
C THR A 489 -20.66 -5.94 -5.10
N LYS A 490 -21.90 -6.40 -5.04
CA LYS A 490 -22.60 -7.01 -6.20
C LYS A 490 -22.69 -6.02 -7.36
N ALA A 491 -23.05 -4.77 -7.10
CA ALA A 491 -23.10 -3.71 -8.12
C ALA A 491 -21.72 -3.43 -8.74
N LEU A 492 -20.65 -3.38 -7.93
CA LEU A 492 -19.29 -3.10 -8.40
C LEU A 492 -18.64 -4.29 -9.13
N SER A 493 -19.04 -5.52 -8.78
CA SER A 493 -18.68 -6.73 -9.52
C SER A 493 -19.36 -6.81 -10.90
N LEU A 494 -20.54 -6.19 -11.03
CA LEU A 494 -21.29 -6.11 -12.28
C LEU A 494 -20.79 -5.00 -13.21
N SER A 495 -20.21 -3.92 -12.66
CA SER A 495 -19.79 -2.75 -13.42
C SER A 495 -18.70 -3.08 -14.44
N SER A 496 -18.67 -2.30 -15.53
CA SER A 496 -17.65 -2.40 -16.57
C SER A 496 -17.14 -0.99 -16.88
N PRO A 497 -15.89 -0.65 -16.50
CA PRO A 497 -14.89 -1.48 -15.81
C PRO A 497 -15.30 -1.96 -14.41
N THR A 498 -14.66 -3.01 -13.88
CA THR A 498 -14.85 -3.46 -12.47
C THR A 498 -14.55 -2.31 -11.51
N ASN A 499 -15.30 -2.22 -10.39
CA ASN A 499 -15.14 -1.19 -9.36
C ASN A 499 -15.26 0.26 -9.89
N SER A 500 -16.12 0.53 -10.87
CA SER A 500 -16.22 1.86 -11.51
C SER A 500 -17.53 2.62 -11.28
N HIS A 501 -18.52 2.02 -10.60
CA HIS A 501 -19.81 2.67 -10.38
C HIS A 501 -19.77 3.63 -9.19
N ALA A 502 -19.63 4.93 -9.46
CA ALA A 502 -19.42 5.99 -8.46
C ALA A 502 -20.42 5.97 -7.29
N LYS A 503 -21.72 5.85 -7.55
CA LYS A 503 -22.75 5.81 -6.48
C LYS A 503 -22.55 4.61 -5.54
N SER A 504 -22.18 3.45 -6.08
CA SER A 504 -21.92 2.26 -5.26
C SER A 504 -20.63 2.38 -4.46
N LEU A 505 -19.57 2.98 -5.03
CA LEU A 505 -18.33 3.26 -4.29
C LEU A 505 -18.59 4.19 -3.10
N TRP A 506 -19.32 5.29 -3.33
CA TRP A 506 -19.66 6.22 -2.26
C TRP A 506 -20.49 5.55 -1.17
N ARG A 507 -21.55 4.83 -1.53
CA ARG A 507 -22.40 4.10 -0.59
C ARG A 507 -21.61 3.05 0.21
N ARG A 508 -20.71 2.31 -0.45
CA ARG A 508 -19.91 1.29 0.22
C ARG A 508 -18.87 1.90 1.17
N SER A 509 -18.29 3.05 0.81
CA SER A 509 -17.42 3.80 1.74
C SER A 509 -18.15 4.21 3.01
N GLN A 510 -19.39 4.70 2.90
CA GLN A 510 -20.22 5.04 4.07
C GLN A 510 -20.52 3.80 4.92
N ALA A 511 -20.82 2.67 4.29
CA ALA A 511 -21.05 1.42 5.00
C ALA A 511 -19.77 0.92 5.71
N TYR A 512 -18.62 1.02 5.06
CA TYR A 512 -17.33 0.68 5.68
C TYR A 512 -16.98 1.60 6.86
N ASP A 513 -17.26 2.90 6.75
CA ASP A 513 -17.12 3.85 7.86
C ASP A 513 -17.97 3.45 9.08
N MET A 514 -19.24 3.08 8.86
CA MET A 514 -20.13 2.57 9.93
C MET A 514 -19.61 1.29 10.59
N LYS A 515 -18.80 0.49 9.87
CA LYS A 515 -18.19 -0.74 10.38
C LYS A 515 -16.82 -0.53 11.04
N GLY A 516 -16.27 0.68 11.00
CA GLY A 516 -14.90 0.96 11.43
C GLY A 516 -13.82 0.40 10.48
N LEU A 517 -14.20 0.07 9.24
CA LEU A 517 -13.30 -0.45 8.20
C LEU A 517 -12.68 0.71 7.43
N ALA A 518 -11.81 1.46 8.11
CA ALA A 518 -11.29 2.73 7.64
C ALA A 518 -10.48 2.60 6.33
N LYS A 519 -9.72 1.51 6.17
CA LYS A 519 -8.89 1.26 4.98
C LYS A 519 -9.76 1.07 3.74
N GLU A 520 -10.74 0.18 3.86
CA GLU A 520 -11.68 -0.13 2.79
C GLU A 520 -12.52 1.10 2.43
N SER A 521 -12.93 1.88 3.43
CA SER A 521 -13.63 3.16 3.21
C SER A 521 -12.76 4.18 2.45
N LEU A 522 -11.48 4.31 2.81
CA LEU A 522 -10.54 5.22 2.15
C LEU A 522 -10.35 4.84 0.68
N MET A 523 -10.13 3.56 0.40
CA MET A 523 -9.95 3.07 -0.98
C MET A 523 -11.19 3.33 -1.84
N ASP A 524 -12.39 3.08 -1.32
CA ASP A 524 -13.63 3.40 -2.04
C ASP A 524 -13.81 4.90 -2.27
N CYS A 525 -13.40 5.75 -1.31
CA CYS A 525 -13.42 7.21 -1.48
C CYS A 525 -12.46 7.69 -2.57
N ILE A 526 -11.22 7.17 -2.58
CA ILE A 526 -10.22 7.50 -3.61
C ILE A 526 -10.73 7.05 -4.99
N MET A 527 -11.31 5.86 -5.08
CA MET A 527 -11.91 5.36 -6.32
C MET A 527 -13.12 6.17 -6.76
N PHE A 528 -13.99 6.59 -5.83
CA PHE A 528 -15.12 7.47 -6.11
C PHE A 528 -14.65 8.79 -6.74
N VAL A 529 -13.65 9.44 -6.12
CA VAL A 529 -13.04 10.67 -6.64
C VAL A 529 -12.45 10.45 -8.03
N ASN A 530 -11.75 9.34 -8.23
CA ASN A 530 -11.22 8.97 -9.54
C ASN A 530 -12.30 8.77 -10.62
N CYS A 531 -13.46 8.23 -10.24
CA CYS A 531 -14.62 8.13 -11.14
C CYS A 531 -15.19 9.51 -11.50
N CYS A 532 -15.31 10.44 -10.53
CA CYS A 532 -15.68 11.83 -10.81
C CYS A 532 -14.72 12.46 -11.82
N PHE A 533 -13.43 12.09 -11.78
CA PHE A 533 -12.46 12.57 -12.76
C PHE A 533 -12.55 11.99 -14.16
N LYS A 534 -13.06 10.76 -14.33
CA LYS A 534 -13.11 10.09 -15.64
C LYS A 534 -14.35 10.48 -16.45
N MET A 535 -15.48 10.79 -15.81
CA MET A 535 -16.72 11.17 -16.51
C MET A 535 -16.53 12.41 -17.40
N ASP A 536 -15.71 13.36 -16.95
CA ASP A 536 -15.47 14.63 -17.64
C ASP A 536 -14.62 14.49 -18.91
N HIS A 537 -13.77 13.47 -19.05
CA HIS A 537 -12.98 13.28 -20.28
C HIS A 537 -13.81 12.71 -21.44
N THR A 538 -14.84 11.93 -21.14
CA THR A 538 -15.77 11.37 -22.14
C THR A 538 -16.84 12.36 -22.61
N SER A 539 -17.13 13.41 -21.83
CA SER A 539 -18.07 14.48 -22.21
C SER A 539 -17.39 15.68 -22.88
N LEU A 540 -16.06 15.67 -23.02
CA LEU A 540 -15.26 16.81 -23.51
C LEU A 540 -14.53 16.53 -24.84
N SER A 541 -14.98 15.56 -25.62
CA SER A 541 -14.57 15.42 -27.03
C SER A 541 -15.39 16.29 -27.99
N SER A 542 -16.29 17.13 -27.47
CA SER A 542 -17.24 17.92 -28.29
C SER A 542 -17.37 19.38 -27.85
N SER A 543 -16.34 19.99 -27.25
CA SER A 543 -16.26 21.46 -27.14
C SER A 543 -14.94 21.91 -26.51
N SER A 544 -14.10 22.56 -27.31
CA SER A 544 -12.93 23.31 -26.87
C SER A 544 -13.38 24.65 -26.28
N SER A 545 -13.69 24.71 -24.99
CA SER A 545 -13.57 25.92 -24.17
C SER A 545 -13.96 25.66 -22.71
N MET A 546 -13.18 26.26 -21.80
CA MET A 546 -13.29 26.25 -20.33
C MET A 546 -12.86 24.98 -19.59
N LYS A 547 -11.63 25.04 -19.04
CA LYS A 547 -11.23 24.35 -17.81
C LYS A 547 -12.14 24.80 -16.65
N LYS A 548 -13.34 24.22 -16.51
CA LYS A 548 -14.15 24.40 -15.30
C LYS A 548 -13.41 23.73 -14.14
N ASN A 549 -13.16 24.50 -13.08
CA ASN A 549 -12.59 24.02 -11.81
C ASN A 549 -13.39 22.81 -11.30
N MET A 550 -12.84 21.62 -11.49
CA MET A 550 -13.39 20.37 -11.00
C MET A 550 -13.28 20.33 -9.48
N ARG A 551 -14.41 20.49 -8.80
CA ARG A 551 -14.47 20.49 -7.33
C ARG A 551 -14.86 19.10 -6.84
N ILE A 552 -13.92 18.44 -6.15
CA ILE A 552 -14.23 17.24 -5.37
C ILE A 552 -15.33 17.63 -4.37
N PRO A 553 -16.43 16.86 -4.26
CA PRO A 553 -17.49 17.20 -3.32
C PRO A 553 -16.94 17.30 -1.90
N TYR A 554 -17.32 18.35 -1.17
CA TYR A 554 -16.79 18.62 0.17
C TYR A 554 -17.00 17.45 1.15
N TYR A 555 -18.13 16.75 1.04
CA TYR A 555 -18.40 15.56 1.85
C TYR A 555 -17.39 14.44 1.60
N ALA A 556 -16.88 14.30 0.37
CA ALA A 556 -15.91 13.28 0.01
C ALA A 556 -14.53 13.65 0.55
N VAL A 557 -14.13 14.92 0.45
CA VAL A 557 -12.90 15.44 1.09
C VAL A 557 -12.94 15.21 2.60
N ARG A 558 -14.05 15.53 3.26
CA ARG A 558 -14.21 15.31 4.71
C ARG A 558 -14.11 13.84 5.09
N MET A 559 -14.72 12.95 4.31
CA MET A 559 -14.63 11.50 4.55
C MET A 559 -13.19 11.00 4.34
N ILE A 560 -12.53 11.43 3.26
CA ILE A 560 -11.13 11.08 2.98
C ILE A 560 -10.24 11.51 4.14
N ASN A 561 -10.33 12.75 4.60
CA ASN A 561 -9.52 13.23 5.73
C ASN A 561 -9.75 12.40 6.99
N LYS A 562 -11.03 12.13 7.33
CA LYS A 562 -11.38 11.27 8.48
C LYS A 562 -10.74 9.89 8.37
N GLN A 563 -10.82 9.26 7.19
CA GLN A 563 -10.27 7.92 7.02
C GLN A 563 -8.74 7.96 6.97
N MET A 564 -8.12 8.94 6.32
CA MET A 564 -6.66 9.11 6.29
C MET A 564 -6.08 9.25 7.70
N GLU A 565 -6.71 10.02 8.59
CA GLU A 565 -6.30 10.12 10.00
C GLU A 565 -6.46 8.79 10.75
N SER A 566 -7.50 8.02 10.43
CA SER A 566 -7.78 6.72 11.04
C SER A 566 -6.85 5.61 10.52
N THR A 567 -6.40 5.73 9.28
CA THR A 567 -5.49 4.80 8.61
C THR A 567 -4.04 5.24 8.63
N TRP A 568 -3.73 6.35 9.29
CA TRP A 568 -2.37 6.88 9.37
C TRP A 568 -1.42 5.82 9.90
N LEU A 569 -0.22 5.69 9.30
CA LEU A 569 0.69 4.59 9.54
C LEU A 569 1.08 4.47 11.03
N PHE A 570 1.26 5.60 11.70
CA PHE A 570 1.60 5.66 13.12
C PHE A 570 0.40 5.75 14.06
N LYS A 571 -0.83 5.56 13.57
CA LYS A 571 -2.04 5.74 14.40
C LYS A 571 -2.03 4.85 15.65
N ASN A 572 -1.68 3.58 15.50
CA ASN A 572 -1.61 2.64 16.61
C ASN A 572 -0.49 3.01 17.60
N ALA A 573 0.68 3.38 17.10
CA ALA A 573 1.81 3.83 17.92
C ALA A 573 1.50 5.10 18.74
N GLN A 574 0.81 6.05 18.10
CA GLN A 574 0.28 7.26 18.74
C GLN A 574 -0.66 6.90 19.89
N LEU A 575 -1.62 6.01 19.66
CA LEU A 575 -2.59 5.60 20.69
C LEU A 575 -1.92 4.91 21.88
N LYS A 576 -0.96 4.01 21.65
CA LYS A 576 -0.18 3.35 22.72
C LYS A 576 0.53 4.38 23.61
N THR A 577 1.16 5.38 23.00
CA THR A 577 1.89 6.43 23.72
C THR A 577 0.97 7.26 24.62
N PHE A 578 -0.28 7.51 24.22
CA PHE A 578 -1.26 8.19 25.06
C PHE A 578 -1.69 7.37 26.28
N VAL A 579 -1.85 6.05 26.13
CA VAL A 579 -2.20 5.14 27.24
C VAL A 579 -1.06 5.08 28.26
N ASP A 580 0.19 4.95 27.79
CA ASP A 580 1.37 4.94 28.67
C ASP A 580 1.50 6.24 29.50
N LEU A 581 1.09 7.38 28.93
CA LEU A 581 1.06 8.66 29.64
C LEU A 581 -0.05 8.70 30.68
N SER A 582 -1.25 8.19 30.38
CA SER A 582 -2.36 8.18 31.34
C SER A 582 -2.14 7.21 32.51
N GLU A 583 -1.45 6.09 32.26
CA GLU A 583 -1.06 5.15 33.32
C GLU A 583 0.06 5.72 34.22
N LYS A 584 1.02 6.46 33.64
CA LYS A 584 2.07 7.14 34.42
C LYS A 584 1.54 8.29 35.28
N THR A 585 0.43 8.94 34.90
CA THR A 585 -0.23 9.97 35.71
C THR A 585 -1.13 9.42 36.81
N ASN A 586 -1.40 8.11 36.84
CA ASN A 586 -2.28 7.47 37.83
C ASN A 586 -1.51 6.84 39.02
N GLN A 587 -0.34 7.39 39.39
CA GLN A 587 0.17 7.23 40.76
C GLN A 587 -0.64 8.14 41.70
N PRO A 588 -1.05 7.67 42.90
CA PRO A 588 -2.14 8.29 43.64
C PRO A 588 -1.68 9.61 44.27
N HIS A 589 -2.09 10.70 43.67
CA HIS A 589 -2.46 11.89 44.42
C HIS A 589 -3.93 12.18 44.12
N ASP A 590 -4.73 12.17 45.18
CA ASP A 590 -6.14 12.57 45.19
C ASP A 590 -6.35 13.86 44.41
N ASP A 591 -7.04 13.79 43.27
CA ASP A 591 -8.23 14.63 43.09
C ASP A 591 -9.13 14.12 41.96
N MET A 592 -10.32 13.66 42.35
CA MET A 592 -11.40 13.24 41.46
C MET A 592 -11.98 14.47 40.74
N ARG A 593 -11.47 14.86 39.56
CA ARG A 593 -12.21 15.76 38.63
C ARG A 593 -11.73 15.91 37.17
N ALA A 594 -11.03 14.94 36.57
CA ALA A 594 -10.46 15.13 35.21
C ALA A 594 -11.06 14.29 34.06
N THR A 595 -12.22 13.63 34.22
CA THR A 595 -12.78 12.76 33.15
C THR A 595 -14.13 13.23 32.58
N ARG A 596 -14.44 14.54 32.61
CA ARG A 596 -15.73 15.03 32.07
C ARG A 596 -15.72 16.39 31.35
N ILE A 597 -14.56 16.87 30.88
CA ILE A 597 -14.46 18.12 30.11
C ILE A 597 -13.83 17.81 28.75
N LEU A 598 -14.64 17.36 27.79
CA LEU A 598 -14.40 17.52 26.34
C LEU A 598 -15.58 17.07 25.45
N LEU A 599 -16.71 16.64 26.03
CA LEU A 599 -17.90 16.19 25.28
C LEU A 599 -19.12 17.13 25.32
N GLN A 600 -19.04 18.35 25.85
CA GLN A 600 -20.15 19.30 25.76
C GLN A 600 -19.69 20.75 25.56
N LYS A 601 -19.65 21.18 24.29
CA LYS A 601 -20.23 22.47 23.88
C LYS A 601 -20.78 22.33 22.47
N LYS A 602 -22.10 22.16 22.42
CA LYS A 602 -22.97 22.23 21.23
C LYS A 602 -23.14 23.68 20.78
N GLY A 603 -23.35 23.86 19.47
CA GLY A 603 -24.14 24.94 18.91
C GLY A 603 -25.09 24.35 17.86
N PHE A 604 -26.29 23.98 18.30
CA PHE A 604 -27.42 23.58 17.46
C PHE A 604 -27.91 24.79 16.63
N ILE A 605 -28.21 24.59 15.34
CA ILE A 605 -29.37 25.21 14.70
C ILE A 605 -30.12 24.12 13.93
N LYS A 606 -31.38 23.93 14.32
CA LYS A 606 -32.39 23.06 13.68
C LYS A 606 -33.12 23.91 12.63
N GLY A 607 -33.42 23.32 11.47
CA GLY A 607 -34.35 23.89 10.48
C GLY A 607 -34.37 23.09 9.19
N LEU A 608 -35.41 22.25 9.03
CA LEU A 608 -35.78 21.57 7.80
C LEU A 608 -36.23 22.58 6.73
N SER A 609 -35.94 22.35 5.44
CA SER A 609 -36.91 21.99 4.39
C SER A 609 -36.46 22.35 2.95
N SER A 610 -36.59 21.35 2.07
CA SER A 610 -37.06 21.38 0.67
C SER A 610 -36.39 22.22 -0.43
N ILE A 611 -35.92 21.47 -1.45
CA ILE A 611 -36.24 21.58 -2.90
C ILE A 611 -35.80 22.83 -3.70
N SER A 612 -35.44 22.52 -4.96
CA SER A 612 -35.51 23.29 -6.22
C SER A 612 -34.23 23.83 -6.87
N GLU A 613 -34.24 23.60 -8.19
CA GLU A 613 -33.30 23.86 -9.27
C GLU A 613 -33.12 25.37 -9.58
N GLU A 614 -32.11 25.68 -10.41
CA GLU A 614 -31.84 26.96 -11.12
C GLU A 614 -33.10 27.58 -11.82
N PRO A 615 -33.13 28.86 -12.35
CA PRO A 615 -32.05 29.68 -12.93
C PRO A 615 -32.10 31.25 -12.84
N GLN A 616 -30.99 31.89 -13.28
CA GLN A 616 -30.76 33.22 -13.91
C GLN A 616 -31.37 34.57 -13.41
N LEU A 617 -30.52 35.62 -13.28
CA LEU A 617 -30.48 36.89 -14.06
C LEU A 617 -29.92 38.11 -13.26
N ILE A 618 -28.92 38.80 -13.85
CA ILE A 618 -28.70 40.28 -13.96
C ILE A 618 -28.49 41.08 -12.63
N GLU A 619 -27.50 41.97 -12.37
CA GLU A 619 -26.88 43.02 -13.19
C GLU A 619 -25.54 43.59 -12.60
N LYS A 620 -24.67 44.02 -13.53
CA LYS A 620 -23.65 45.10 -13.56
C LYS A 620 -23.00 45.68 -12.29
N GLY A 621 -21.68 45.87 -12.38
CA GLY A 621 -20.90 46.84 -11.61
C GLY A 621 -19.40 46.74 -11.90
N GLU A 622 -18.90 47.66 -12.72
CA GLU A 622 -17.56 47.77 -13.31
C GLU A 622 -16.41 47.83 -12.29
N PHE A 623 -15.20 47.35 -12.64
CA PHE A 623 -14.06 48.25 -12.88
C PHE A 623 -12.88 47.53 -13.58
N SER A 624 -12.45 48.18 -14.65
CA SER A 624 -11.34 47.90 -15.54
C SER A 624 -9.97 48.03 -14.87
N ARG A 625 -8.97 47.21 -15.28
CA ARG A 625 -7.76 47.68 -16.00
C ARG A 625 -6.64 46.63 -16.13
N ARG A 626 -6.03 46.67 -17.33
CA ARG A 626 -4.71 46.18 -17.77
C ARG A 626 -4.61 44.75 -18.33
N ASN A 627 -5.04 44.63 -19.59
CA ASN A 627 -4.25 43.98 -20.63
C ASN A 627 -3.33 45.04 -21.26
N HIS A 628 -2.03 44.77 -21.36
CA HIS A 628 -1.17 45.21 -22.46
C HIS A 628 0.03 44.27 -22.54
N GLU A 629 0.50 44.05 -23.77
CA GLU A 629 1.73 43.34 -24.15
C GLU A 629 1.64 41.82 -24.42
N ILE A 630 0.84 41.48 -25.44
CA ILE A 630 1.24 40.49 -26.44
C ILE A 630 1.08 41.17 -27.80
N LYS A 631 2.20 41.50 -28.44
CA LYS A 631 2.36 41.66 -29.89
C LYS A 631 3.80 42.09 -30.13
N ASP A 632 4.66 41.11 -30.36
CA ASP A 632 5.71 41.16 -31.37
C ASP A 632 6.46 39.83 -31.38
N ARG A 633 6.75 39.34 -32.59
CA ARG A 633 7.51 38.12 -32.93
C ARG A 633 6.75 36.84 -33.26
N GLU A 634 5.57 36.97 -33.87
CA GLU A 634 5.15 36.05 -34.94
C GLU A 634 5.22 36.77 -36.29
N LYS A 635 6.44 36.99 -36.79
CA LYS A 635 6.70 37.40 -38.18
C LYS A 635 8.19 37.25 -38.55
N GLN A 636 8.68 36.02 -38.49
CA GLN A 636 9.87 35.55 -39.21
C GLN A 636 9.79 34.02 -39.18
N LYS A 637 9.01 33.46 -40.10
CA LYS A 637 9.45 32.97 -41.42
C LYS A 637 9.67 31.46 -41.35
N ASN A 638 8.57 30.76 -41.64
CA ASN A 638 8.59 29.55 -42.45
C ASN A 638 9.27 29.90 -43.78
N GLU A 639 10.46 29.35 -44.00
CA GLU A 639 11.07 29.12 -45.31
C GLU A 639 12.13 28.03 -45.08
N PHE A 640 12.13 27.01 -45.95
CA PHE A 640 12.92 25.76 -45.95
C PHE A 640 12.27 24.47 -45.42
N THR A 641 11.32 23.97 -46.22
CA THR A 641 11.25 22.55 -46.60
C THR A 641 11.91 22.37 -47.97
N GLN A 642 12.96 21.55 -48.09
CA GLN A 642 13.21 20.55 -49.16
C GLN A 642 14.68 20.05 -49.19
N SER A 643 14.86 18.72 -49.36
CA SER A 643 16.09 17.92 -49.53
C SER A 643 17.05 17.90 -48.32
N VAL A 644 17.44 16.79 -47.70
CA VAL A 644 17.72 15.40 -48.13
C VAL A 644 17.30 14.45 -47.00
#